data_AF-A0AA36EC43-F1
#
_entry.id   AF-A0AA36EC43-F1
#
_cell.length_a   1.000
_cell.length_b   1.000
_cell.length_c   1.000
_cell.angle_alpha   90.00
_cell.angle_beta   90.00
_cell.angle_gamma   90.00
#
_symmetry.space_group_name_H-M   'P 1'
#
loop_
_entity.id
_entity.type
_entity.pdbx_description
1 polymer ?
#
loop_
_entity_poly.entity_id
_entity_poly.type
_entity_poly.pdbx_seq_one_letter_code
_entity_poly.pdbx_strand_id
1 'polypeptide(L)'
;MSNPKVVYDGWMVRYGRRKIGRSFIHMRYFVLESRLLAYYKRKPQDNVVPIKTMVIDGNCRVEDRGLRTQHGHMVYVLLIYSKKDKHNRITMAAFNIQEALIWKEKIESVIDQHQESLVANGNKYHSFEYKSGMDSGRNASSSDQESQYSAAEDEEDSRPSLMRRTTIGNGPPESILDWTQETSTLSSQNTNNQAFSRKHWRLLQCQNGLRIFEELLEVDFLPKSCSRAMKAVGVVEASCEEIFELVMSMDGTRSEWDCSFQDGSLVEEVDGHTAILYHRLQLDWFPTFVWPRDLCYVRYWRRNDDGSYVVLFCSREHENCGPQPGYVRAHIESGGFNISPLKTRNGRPRSQVQHLMQIDLKGWGVGYVSSFQQHCLLQMLNSVAGLREYFAQSDERTAPRIPVMVNMASCSAPSKKSNKIQLTSVHNRSQSLDNAAKMMDEYSDEDEDLPIPDEEGYNAEQETKRTAFEEEPVQIDFSCFSGNLRRDDNENGRDCWRISDGSNFRVRSKRFCYDKSKMPGGKPLMDLVAVDWFKDTKRMDHVARRPGCAAQIASQKGHFSMVFNLQVPGSTNYSMVFYFVSKELTTGSLLQRFVDGDDEFRNSRMKLIPSVPKGSWIVRQSVGSTPCLLGKAVDCNYIRGANYLEVDVDIGSSTVANGVLGLVVGVITSLVVDMAFLVQANTTDELPERLIGAVRVSHLELSSAIVPKLEPDPKPS
;
A
#
# COMPACT_ATOMS: atom_id res chain seq x y z
N MET A 1 -0.98 -22.92 -37.43
CA MET A 1 -0.65 -21.87 -36.45
C MET A 1 -1.96 -21.39 -35.88
N SER A 2 -2.26 -21.69 -34.62
CA SER A 2 -3.46 -21.18 -33.94
C SER A 2 -3.34 -19.66 -33.82
N ASN A 3 -4.37 -18.90 -34.25
CA ASN A 3 -4.43 -17.47 -33.98
C ASN A 3 -4.16 -17.23 -32.48
N PRO A 4 -3.30 -16.27 -32.10
CA PRO A 4 -3.11 -15.94 -30.70
C PRO A 4 -4.47 -15.55 -30.13
N LYS A 5 -4.93 -16.32 -29.13
CA LYS A 5 -6.23 -16.11 -28.51
C LYS A 5 -6.15 -14.80 -27.72
N VAL A 6 -6.93 -13.80 -28.11
CA VAL A 6 -7.08 -12.55 -27.36
C VAL A 6 -7.58 -12.88 -25.95
N VAL A 7 -6.83 -12.41 -24.95
CA VAL A 7 -7.15 -12.58 -23.53
C VAL A 7 -8.12 -11.49 -23.09
N TYR A 8 -7.85 -10.24 -23.50
CA TYR A 8 -8.68 -9.08 -23.18
C TYR A 8 -8.46 -7.96 -24.20
N ASP A 9 -9.50 -7.19 -24.52
CA ASP A 9 -9.40 -6.05 -25.43
C ASP A 9 -10.40 -4.95 -25.05
N GLY A 10 -10.08 -3.70 -25.37
CA GLY A 10 -10.89 -2.57 -24.95
C GLY A 10 -10.28 -1.20 -25.22
N TRP A 11 -11.10 -0.17 -25.04
CA TRP A 11 -10.70 1.22 -25.21
C TRP A 11 -10.04 1.76 -23.96
N MET A 12 -8.86 2.36 -24.10
CA MET A 12 -8.12 3.02 -23.02
C MET A 12 -7.54 4.34 -23.51
N VAL A 13 -7.18 5.19 -22.56
CA VAL A 13 -6.60 6.51 -22.78
C VAL A 13 -5.08 6.42 -22.88
N ARG A 14 -4.52 7.10 -23.88
CA ARG A 14 -3.11 7.49 -23.96
C ARG A 14 -3.00 8.98 -23.78
N TYR A 15 -2.06 9.42 -22.97
CA TYR A 15 -1.73 10.84 -22.81
C TYR A 15 -0.21 11.05 -22.92
N GLY A 16 0.18 12.31 -23.07
CA GLY A 16 1.58 12.72 -23.13
C GLY A 16 1.74 14.12 -23.72
N ARG A 17 2.98 14.57 -23.91
CA ARG A 17 3.29 15.82 -24.62
C ARG A 17 3.88 15.52 -26.00
N ARG A 18 3.43 16.26 -27.01
CA ARG A 18 4.05 16.27 -28.33
C ARG A 18 5.35 17.09 -28.28
N LYS A 19 6.23 16.92 -29.27
CA LYS A 19 7.48 17.68 -29.41
C LYS A 19 7.30 19.22 -29.43
N ILE A 20 6.11 19.69 -29.79
CA ILE A 20 5.74 21.13 -29.83
C ILE A 20 5.19 21.61 -28.46
N GLY A 21 5.40 20.84 -27.39
CA GLY A 21 4.95 21.16 -26.03
C GLY A 21 3.45 20.97 -25.77
N ARG A 22 2.62 20.79 -26.81
CA ARG A 22 1.19 20.52 -26.65
C ARG A 22 0.94 19.13 -26.07
N SER A 23 0.25 19.05 -24.94
CA SER A 23 -0.28 17.82 -24.38
C SER A 23 -1.39 17.22 -25.25
N PHE A 24 -1.54 15.90 -25.21
CA PHE A 24 -2.60 15.17 -25.91
C PHE A 24 -3.28 14.17 -24.98
N ILE A 25 -4.55 13.91 -25.23
CA ILE A 25 -5.33 12.80 -24.66
C ILE A 25 -5.99 12.12 -25.85
N HIS A 26 -5.78 10.81 -25.98
CA HIS A 26 -6.15 10.04 -27.14
C HIS A 26 -6.73 8.70 -26.72
N MET A 27 -7.94 8.39 -27.17
CA MET A 27 -8.47 7.04 -27.07
C MET A 27 -7.72 6.10 -28.02
N ARG A 28 -7.32 4.93 -27.51
CA ARG A 28 -6.66 3.86 -28.26
C ARG A 28 -7.30 2.53 -27.89
N TYR A 29 -7.34 1.62 -28.85
CA TYR A 29 -7.84 0.27 -28.64
C TYR A 29 -6.68 -0.63 -28.26
N PHE A 30 -6.70 -1.18 -27.06
CA PHE A 30 -5.68 -2.10 -26.56
C PHE A 30 -6.15 -3.54 -26.78
N VAL A 31 -5.19 -4.41 -27.08
CA VAL A 31 -5.38 -5.85 -27.24
C VAL A 31 -4.27 -6.54 -26.44
N LEU A 32 -4.68 -7.37 -25.48
CA LEU A 32 -3.82 -8.25 -24.71
C LEU A 32 -4.00 -9.68 -25.23
N GLU A 33 -2.89 -10.25 -25.69
CA GLU A 33 -2.75 -11.65 -26.05
C GLU A 33 -1.87 -12.35 -25.00
N SER A 34 -1.71 -13.67 -25.12
CA SER A 34 -0.95 -14.48 -24.15
C SER A 34 0.54 -14.13 -24.03
N ARG A 35 1.11 -13.38 -24.99
CA ARG A 35 2.53 -12.96 -24.98
C ARG A 35 2.75 -11.55 -25.50
N LEU A 36 1.69 -10.81 -25.80
CA LEU A 36 1.78 -9.54 -26.51
C LEU A 36 0.75 -8.56 -25.97
N LEU A 37 1.19 -7.35 -25.66
CA LEU A 37 0.33 -6.19 -25.46
C LEU A 37 0.53 -5.24 -26.64
N ALA A 38 -0.56 -4.89 -27.32
CA ALA A 38 -0.55 -4.00 -28.46
C ALA A 38 -1.65 -2.97 -28.36
N TYR A 39 -1.45 -1.79 -28.97
CA TYR A 39 -2.54 -0.82 -29.11
C TYR A 39 -2.62 -0.19 -30.49
N TYR A 40 -3.84 0.19 -30.85
CA TYR A 40 -4.24 0.60 -32.20
C TYR A 40 -5.01 1.93 -32.16
N LYS A 41 -5.03 2.66 -33.29
CA LYS A 41 -5.85 3.88 -33.43
C LYS A 41 -7.35 3.56 -33.36
N ARG A 42 -7.75 2.36 -33.81
CA ARG A 42 -9.12 1.85 -33.85
C ARG A 42 -9.11 0.35 -33.60
N LYS A 43 -10.27 -0.24 -33.26
CA LYS A 43 -10.41 -1.69 -33.08
C LYS A 43 -9.91 -2.44 -34.34
N PRO A 44 -8.94 -3.35 -34.22
CA PRO A 44 -8.41 -4.08 -35.37
C PRO A 44 -9.47 -5.05 -35.90
N GLN A 45 -9.63 -5.11 -37.22
CA GLN A 45 -10.52 -6.06 -37.91
C GLN A 45 -9.67 -7.12 -38.64
N ASP A 46 -8.82 -6.72 -39.59
CA ASP A 46 -7.78 -7.58 -40.20
C ASP A 46 -6.64 -6.71 -40.78
N ASN A 47 -5.38 -7.19 -40.72
CA ASN A 47 -4.16 -6.54 -41.26
C ASN A 47 -3.85 -5.10 -40.79
N VAL A 48 -4.33 -4.69 -39.61
CA VAL A 48 -3.98 -3.39 -39.03
C VAL A 48 -2.66 -3.52 -38.26
N VAL A 49 -1.67 -2.71 -38.60
CA VAL A 49 -0.40 -2.65 -37.86
C VAL A 49 -0.61 -1.91 -36.53
N PRO A 50 -0.19 -2.48 -35.40
CA PRO A 50 -0.26 -1.80 -34.11
C PRO A 50 0.63 -0.55 -34.09
N ILE A 51 0.21 0.47 -33.34
CA ILE A 51 1.04 1.67 -33.13
C ILE A 51 2.27 1.31 -32.31
N LYS A 52 2.08 0.50 -31.27
CA LYS A 52 3.15 -0.04 -30.45
C LYS A 52 2.77 -1.42 -29.94
N THR A 53 3.78 -2.27 -29.86
CA THR A 53 3.73 -3.63 -29.31
C THR A 53 4.76 -3.77 -28.22
N MET A 54 4.46 -4.63 -27.26
CA MET A 54 5.40 -5.04 -26.22
C MET A 54 5.18 -6.52 -25.92
N VAL A 55 6.27 -7.29 -25.94
CA VAL A 55 6.25 -8.70 -25.54
C VAL A 55 6.05 -8.77 -24.03
N ILE A 56 5.09 -9.58 -23.60
CA ILE A 56 4.82 -9.84 -22.18
C ILE A 56 5.56 -11.12 -21.79
N ASP A 57 6.47 -11.01 -20.83
CA ASP A 57 7.23 -12.11 -20.26
C ASP A 57 7.32 -12.01 -18.72
N GLY A 58 8.01 -12.95 -18.06
CA GLY A 58 8.17 -12.95 -16.59
C GLY A 58 8.94 -11.74 -16.03
N ASN A 59 9.62 -10.98 -16.91
CA ASN A 59 10.38 -9.76 -16.57
C ASN A 59 9.53 -8.50 -16.68
N CYS A 60 8.28 -8.61 -17.15
CA CYS A 60 7.36 -7.49 -17.20
C CYS A 60 6.79 -7.18 -15.82
N ARG A 61 6.52 -5.90 -15.58
CA ARG A 61 5.81 -5.40 -14.40
C ARG A 61 4.69 -4.48 -14.85
N VAL A 62 3.61 -4.49 -14.08
CA VAL A 62 2.50 -3.54 -14.19
C VAL A 62 2.53 -2.70 -12.93
N GLU A 63 2.91 -1.44 -13.08
CA GLU A 63 2.92 -0.47 -12.02
C GLU A 63 1.63 0.34 -12.04
N ASP A 64 0.97 0.41 -10.89
CA ASP A 64 -0.14 1.32 -10.65
C ASP A 64 0.43 2.72 -10.38
N ARG A 65 0.22 3.62 -11.33
CA ARG A 65 0.66 5.01 -11.22
C ARG A 65 -0.42 5.90 -10.60
N GLY A 66 -1.56 5.32 -10.19
CA GLY A 66 -2.64 5.99 -9.51
C GLY A 66 -3.39 7.00 -10.37
N LEU A 67 -4.05 7.93 -9.70
CA LEU A 67 -4.96 8.91 -10.26
C LEU A 67 -4.24 10.20 -10.64
N ARG A 68 -4.25 10.57 -11.91
CA ARG A 68 -3.57 11.77 -12.42
C ARG A 68 -4.50 12.75 -13.12
N THR A 69 -4.20 14.03 -13.00
CA THR A 69 -4.95 15.11 -13.67
C THR A 69 -4.35 15.41 -15.04
N GLN A 70 -5.12 15.18 -16.11
CA GLN A 70 -4.72 15.44 -17.49
C GLN A 70 -5.80 16.26 -18.19
N HIS A 71 -5.47 17.50 -18.61
CA HIS A 71 -6.42 18.46 -19.20
C HIS A 71 -7.71 18.66 -18.39
N GLY A 72 -7.61 18.71 -17.06
CA GLY A 72 -8.78 18.84 -16.17
C GLY A 72 -9.62 17.56 -16.02
N HIS A 73 -9.21 16.45 -16.63
CA HIS A 73 -9.80 15.13 -16.41
C HIS A 73 -8.91 14.31 -15.49
N MET A 74 -9.53 13.65 -14.50
CA MET A 74 -8.85 12.68 -13.66
C MET A 74 -8.84 11.32 -14.37
N VAL A 75 -7.67 10.71 -14.51
CA VAL A 75 -7.49 9.40 -15.14
C VAL A 75 -6.61 8.49 -14.29
N TYR A 76 -6.99 7.24 -14.16
CA TYR A 76 -6.19 6.20 -13.50
C TYR A 76 -5.15 5.67 -14.47
N VAL A 77 -3.89 5.68 -14.07
CA VAL A 77 -2.75 5.41 -14.95
C VAL A 77 -2.09 4.08 -14.56
N LEU A 78 -1.84 3.25 -15.55
CA LEU A 78 -1.00 2.06 -15.46
C LEU A 78 0.24 2.23 -16.32
N LEU A 79 1.38 1.81 -15.80
CA LEU A 79 2.63 1.71 -16.55
C LEU A 79 3.05 0.25 -16.62
N ILE A 80 3.20 -0.26 -17.84
CA ILE A 80 3.74 -1.59 -18.08
C ILE A 80 5.15 -1.43 -18.65
N TYR A 81 6.13 -2.12 -18.06
CA TYR A 81 7.53 -2.04 -18.49
C TYR A 81 8.26 -3.36 -18.32
N SER A 82 9.35 -3.54 -19.08
CA SER A 82 10.28 -4.66 -18.92
C SER A 82 11.44 -4.27 -18.01
N LYS A 83 11.78 -5.11 -17.03
CA LYS A 83 12.99 -4.90 -16.20
C LYS A 83 14.29 -5.02 -16.99
N LYS A 84 14.29 -5.80 -18.07
CA LYS A 84 15.48 -6.02 -18.93
C LYS A 84 15.76 -4.84 -19.86
N ASP A 85 14.70 -4.17 -20.33
CA ASP A 85 14.80 -3.02 -21.20
C ASP A 85 13.92 -1.86 -20.70
N LYS A 86 14.58 -0.91 -20.03
CA LYS A 86 13.94 0.28 -19.45
C LYS A 86 13.27 1.19 -20.48
N HIS A 87 13.64 1.08 -21.77
CA HIS A 87 13.03 1.89 -22.84
C HIS A 87 11.73 1.26 -23.37
N ASN A 88 11.54 -0.04 -23.13
CA ASN A 88 10.35 -0.76 -23.56
C ASN A 88 9.24 -0.65 -22.49
N ARG A 89 8.48 0.44 -22.57
CA ARG A 89 7.34 0.72 -21.69
C ARG A 89 6.07 1.15 -22.43
N ILE A 90 4.91 0.77 -21.92
CA ILE A 90 3.58 1.19 -22.39
C ILE A 90 2.82 1.78 -21.21
N THR A 91 2.37 3.02 -21.33
CA THR A 91 1.41 3.61 -20.39
C THR A 91 0.00 3.44 -20.94
N MET A 92 -0.97 3.21 -20.09
CA MET A 92 -2.40 3.24 -20.44
C MET A 92 -3.18 3.86 -19.28
N ALA A 93 -4.32 4.45 -19.57
CA ALA A 93 -5.13 5.07 -18.54
C ALA A 93 -6.63 4.82 -18.76
N ALA A 94 -7.41 4.86 -17.69
CA ALA A 94 -8.87 4.78 -17.74
C ALA A 94 -9.48 5.98 -17.00
N PHE A 95 -10.71 6.35 -17.38
CA PHE A 95 -11.47 7.37 -16.64
C PHE A 95 -12.12 6.82 -15.37
N ASN A 96 -12.28 5.50 -15.29
CA ASN A 96 -12.85 4.79 -14.14
C ASN A 96 -11.80 3.82 -13.59
N ILE A 97 -11.69 3.74 -12.26
CA ILE A 97 -10.76 2.82 -11.59
C ILE A 97 -11.05 1.36 -11.90
N GLN A 98 -12.32 0.98 -12.07
CA GLN A 98 -12.75 -0.38 -12.36
C GLN A 98 -12.12 -0.89 -13.66
N GLU A 99 -12.14 -0.08 -14.72
CA GLU A 99 -11.51 -0.45 -16.00
C GLU A 99 -10.00 -0.62 -15.86
N ALA A 100 -9.33 0.31 -15.15
CA ALA A 100 -7.90 0.18 -14.88
C ALA A 100 -7.58 -1.11 -14.11
N LEU A 101 -8.35 -1.42 -13.06
CA LEU A 101 -8.14 -2.63 -12.25
C LEU A 101 -8.33 -3.92 -13.06
N ILE A 102 -9.36 -3.98 -13.92
CA ILE A 102 -9.56 -5.14 -14.80
C ILE A 102 -8.35 -5.31 -15.73
N TRP A 103 -7.89 -4.24 -16.36
CA TRP A 103 -6.70 -4.30 -17.22
C TRP A 103 -5.47 -4.76 -16.47
N LYS A 104 -5.23 -4.22 -15.27
CA LYS A 104 -4.10 -4.62 -14.41
C LYS A 104 -4.17 -6.11 -14.09
N GLU A 105 -5.30 -6.60 -13.59
CA GLU A 105 -5.49 -8.02 -13.25
C GLU A 105 -5.25 -8.93 -14.47
N LYS A 106 -5.77 -8.57 -15.65
CA LYS A 106 -5.58 -9.37 -16.86
C LYS A 106 -4.13 -9.41 -17.32
N ILE A 107 -3.41 -8.29 -17.26
CA ILE A 107 -2.00 -8.25 -17.66
C ILE A 107 -1.14 -9.02 -16.65
N GLU A 108 -1.37 -8.83 -15.35
CA GLU A 108 -0.68 -9.57 -14.28
C GLU A 108 -0.93 -11.08 -14.41
N SER A 109 -2.17 -11.50 -14.72
CA SER A 109 -2.49 -12.90 -14.96
C SER A 109 -1.71 -13.50 -16.14
N VAL A 110 -1.51 -12.76 -17.23
CA VAL A 110 -0.70 -13.22 -18.37
C VAL A 110 0.79 -13.32 -17.99
N ILE A 111 1.31 -12.37 -17.21
CA ILE A 111 2.70 -12.41 -16.70
C ILE A 111 2.90 -13.65 -15.82
N ASP A 112 1.98 -13.89 -14.88
CA ASP A 112 2.06 -15.00 -13.93
C ASP A 112 1.91 -16.37 -14.61
N GLN A 113 1.01 -16.50 -15.61
CA GLN A 113 0.89 -17.73 -16.41
C GLN A 113 2.21 -18.07 -17.13
N HIS A 114 2.95 -17.05 -17.57
CA HIS A 114 4.23 -17.30 -18.19
C HIS A 114 5.27 -17.81 -17.19
N GLN A 115 5.31 -17.24 -15.98
CA GLN A 115 6.18 -17.69 -14.88
C GLN A 115 5.94 -19.16 -14.54
N GLU A 116 4.67 -19.58 -14.42
CA GLU A 116 4.33 -20.98 -14.10
C GLU A 116 4.69 -21.94 -15.23
N SER A 117 4.55 -21.52 -16.49
CA SER A 117 4.87 -22.35 -17.66
C SER A 117 6.37 -22.65 -17.83
N LEU A 118 7.24 -21.74 -17.37
CA LEU A 118 8.69 -21.90 -17.38
C LEU A 118 9.17 -22.84 -16.27
N VAL A 119 8.54 -22.76 -15.09
CA VAL A 119 8.85 -23.64 -13.94
C VAL A 119 8.44 -25.09 -14.23
N ALA A 120 7.38 -25.32 -15.00
CA ALA A 120 6.94 -26.66 -15.38
C ALA A 120 7.82 -27.32 -16.46
N ASN A 121 8.49 -26.52 -17.30
CA ASN A 121 9.35 -26.99 -18.39
C ASN A 121 10.81 -26.66 -18.09
N GLY A 122 11.43 -27.42 -17.18
CA GLY A 122 12.87 -27.38 -17.01
C GLY A 122 13.60 -27.51 -18.35
N ASN A 123 14.43 -26.52 -18.67
CA ASN A 123 15.31 -26.46 -19.83
C ASN A 123 14.65 -26.55 -21.22
N LYS A 124 14.10 -25.44 -21.72
CA LYS A 124 14.07 -25.15 -23.17
C LYS A 124 13.90 -23.64 -23.45
N TYR A 125 15.02 -22.98 -23.72
CA TYR A 125 15.02 -21.66 -24.35
C TYR A 125 14.50 -21.79 -25.79
N HIS A 126 13.31 -21.26 -26.08
CA HIS A 126 12.91 -20.94 -27.45
C HIS A 126 12.92 -19.43 -27.62
N SER A 127 13.98 -18.91 -28.24
CA SER A 127 13.98 -17.54 -28.78
C SER A 127 12.91 -17.46 -29.87
N PHE A 128 11.94 -16.57 -29.69
CA PHE A 128 10.96 -16.24 -30.73
C PHE A 128 11.36 -14.90 -31.33
N GLU A 129 12.10 -14.94 -32.44
CA GLU A 129 12.32 -13.76 -33.27
C GLU A 129 11.09 -13.51 -34.14
N TYR A 130 10.41 -12.39 -33.91
CA TYR A 130 9.38 -11.91 -34.82
C TYR A 130 10.06 -11.38 -36.09
N LYS A 131 10.03 -12.15 -37.18
CA LYS A 131 10.53 -11.72 -38.48
C LYS A 131 9.55 -10.73 -39.11
N SER A 132 9.92 -9.45 -39.10
CA SER A 132 9.35 -8.40 -39.96
C SER A 132 9.70 -8.71 -41.42
N GLY A 133 8.72 -9.13 -42.22
CA GLY A 133 8.89 -9.33 -43.67
C GLY A 133 8.89 -7.99 -44.42
N MET A 134 9.97 -7.74 -45.16
CA MET A 134 10.13 -6.59 -46.07
C MET A 134 10.04 -7.08 -47.52
N ASP A 135 9.10 -6.54 -48.31
CA ASP A 135 9.33 -5.97 -49.65
C ASP A 135 8.04 -5.87 -50.48
N SER A 136 7.64 -4.63 -50.81
CA SER A 136 7.23 -4.20 -52.15
C SER A 136 6.94 -2.69 -52.14
N GLY A 137 7.80 -1.92 -52.81
CA GLY A 137 7.67 -0.48 -52.94
C GLY A 137 6.65 -0.04 -53.99
N ARG A 138 5.88 1.02 -53.68
CA ARG A 138 5.73 2.27 -54.44
C ARG A 138 4.52 3.09 -53.94
N ASN A 139 4.84 4.31 -53.52
CA ASN A 139 4.05 5.56 -53.52
C ASN A 139 2.58 5.54 -53.05
N ALA A 140 2.36 5.95 -51.79
CA ALA A 140 1.29 6.90 -51.45
C ALA A 140 1.66 7.68 -50.17
N SER A 141 1.76 8.99 -50.32
CA SER A 141 2.09 9.99 -49.30
C SER A 141 1.05 10.05 -48.17
N SER A 142 1.50 9.92 -46.91
CA SER A 142 0.82 10.43 -45.72
C SER A 142 1.79 10.36 -44.53
N SER A 143 2.21 11.54 -44.06
CA SER A 143 3.19 11.77 -43.02
C SER A 143 2.76 11.24 -41.65
N ASP A 144 3.63 10.45 -41.02
CA ASP A 144 4.08 10.64 -39.63
C ASP A 144 5.04 9.50 -39.27
N GLN A 145 6.33 9.69 -39.59
CA GLN A 145 7.42 8.94 -38.96
C GLN A 145 7.47 9.34 -37.48
N GLU A 146 6.93 8.49 -36.60
CA GLU A 146 7.35 8.50 -35.19
C GLU A 146 8.81 8.06 -35.15
N SER A 147 9.70 9.05 -35.15
CA SER A 147 11.14 8.89 -34.92
C SER A 147 11.39 8.03 -33.68
N GLN A 148 12.31 7.06 -33.79
CA GLN A 148 12.88 6.19 -32.75
C GLN A 148 13.60 6.91 -31.60
N TYR A 149 13.28 8.17 -31.34
CA TYR A 149 13.67 8.94 -30.17
C TYR A 149 12.43 9.69 -29.69
N SER A 150 11.55 8.96 -28.99
CA SER A 150 10.69 9.60 -28.00
C SER A 150 11.64 9.98 -26.87
N ALA A 151 11.95 11.28 -26.81
CA ALA A 151 12.77 11.88 -25.79
C ALA A 151 12.44 11.29 -24.42
N ALA A 152 13.50 10.91 -23.69
CA ALA A 152 13.47 10.90 -22.25
C ALA A 152 12.80 12.21 -21.80
N GLU A 153 11.84 12.10 -20.90
CA GLU A 153 11.35 13.25 -20.16
C GLU A 153 12.49 13.68 -19.24
N ASP A 154 13.43 14.47 -19.78
CA ASP A 154 14.33 15.28 -18.99
C ASP A 154 13.52 16.47 -18.47
N GLU A 155 13.42 16.54 -17.16
CA GLU A 155 13.18 17.77 -16.42
C GLU A 155 14.21 18.84 -16.81
N GLU A 156 13.83 20.10 -16.74
CA GLU A 156 14.65 21.24 -17.18
C GLU A 156 16.06 21.25 -16.60
N ASP A 157 17.08 21.15 -17.46
CA ASP A 157 18.39 21.75 -17.19
C ASP A 157 18.99 22.26 -18.51
N SER A 158 19.13 23.59 -18.66
CA SER A 158 19.99 24.16 -19.70
C SER A 158 20.56 25.53 -19.32
N ARG A 159 21.81 25.53 -18.82
CA ARG A 159 22.90 26.45 -19.23
C ARG A 159 24.27 25.75 -19.03
N PRO A 160 25.30 26.05 -19.85
CA PRO A 160 26.35 25.08 -20.16
C PRO A 160 27.58 25.14 -19.22
N SER A 161 28.23 23.99 -19.14
CA SER A 161 29.55 23.69 -18.55
C SER A 161 29.66 23.80 -17.03
N LEU A 162 29.49 22.65 -16.36
CA LEU A 162 30.43 22.04 -15.40
C LEU A 162 29.81 20.71 -14.91
N MET A 163 30.65 19.69 -14.72
CA MET A 163 30.23 18.33 -14.37
C MET A 163 29.40 18.26 -13.07
N ARG A 164 28.49 17.25 -13.00
CA ARG A 164 27.86 16.63 -11.81
C ARG A 164 26.48 17.20 -11.37
N ARG A 165 25.38 16.42 -11.49
CA ARG A 165 24.07 16.47 -10.76
C ARG A 165 23.17 15.28 -11.18
N THR A 166 22.86 14.29 -10.32
CA THR A 166 21.73 14.12 -9.36
C THR A 166 20.35 13.90 -9.99
N THR A 167 19.81 12.69 -9.83
CA THR A 167 18.44 12.25 -10.09
C THR A 167 17.45 12.92 -9.14
N ILE A 168 16.45 13.62 -9.70
CA ILE A 168 15.36 14.26 -8.98
C ILE A 168 14.20 13.25 -8.85
N GLY A 169 14.02 12.76 -7.63
CA GLY A 169 12.71 12.55 -7.05
C GLY A 169 12.72 13.39 -5.79
N ASN A 170 11.71 14.25 -5.59
CA ASN A 170 11.61 15.07 -4.40
C ASN A 170 11.39 14.13 -3.19
N GLY A 171 12.49 13.70 -2.58
CA GLY A 171 12.48 13.15 -1.23
C GLY A 171 12.05 14.22 -0.23
N PRO A 172 11.76 13.83 1.02
CA PRO A 172 11.33 14.77 2.05
C PRO A 172 12.34 15.93 2.23
N PRO A 173 11.89 17.17 2.53
CA PRO A 173 12.77 18.34 2.65
C PRO A 173 13.87 18.17 3.70
N GLU A 174 15.04 18.76 3.46
CA GLU A 174 16.28 18.59 4.22
C GLU A 174 16.23 19.11 5.69
N SER A 175 15.21 19.88 6.07
CA SER A 175 15.09 20.43 7.43
C SER A 175 14.01 19.71 8.26
N ILE A 176 14.31 18.46 8.66
CA ILE A 176 13.52 17.77 9.67
C ILE A 176 14.00 18.24 11.05
N LEU A 177 13.32 19.25 11.61
CA LEU A 177 13.48 19.60 13.01
C LEU A 177 12.80 18.53 13.87
N ASP A 178 13.58 17.85 14.72
CA ASP A 178 13.07 16.98 15.78
C ASP A 178 12.40 17.85 16.85
N TRP A 179 11.07 17.90 16.82
CA TRP A 179 10.23 18.73 17.69
C TRP A 179 9.94 18.07 19.05
N THR A 180 10.64 16.99 19.42
CA THR A 180 10.47 16.30 20.72
C THR A 180 11.48 16.71 21.79
N GLN A 181 12.35 17.68 21.53
CA GLN A 181 13.24 18.24 22.55
C GLN A 181 12.53 19.31 23.39
N GLU A 182 11.67 18.89 24.31
CA GLU A 182 11.47 19.63 25.56
C GLU A 182 11.63 18.71 26.77
N THR A 183 12.52 19.15 27.65
CA THR A 183 12.97 18.55 28.90
C THR A 183 11.84 18.26 29.89
N SER A 184 11.81 17.04 30.45
CA SER A 184 11.64 16.87 31.91
C SER A 184 11.89 15.43 32.36
N THR A 185 12.90 15.32 33.22
CA THR A 185 13.13 14.28 34.23
C THR A 185 11.85 13.95 35.03
N LEU A 186 11.53 12.66 35.24
CA LEU A 186 11.18 12.07 36.55
C LEU A 186 10.74 10.59 36.47
N SER A 187 11.45 9.77 37.24
CA SER A 187 11.15 8.49 37.92
C SER A 187 10.07 7.52 37.40
N SER A 188 10.57 6.35 37.04
CA SER A 188 9.98 5.02 36.99
C SER A 188 9.11 4.59 38.19
N GLN A 189 8.02 3.87 37.91
CA GLN A 189 7.58 2.71 38.70
C GLN A 189 6.75 1.72 37.87
N ASN A 190 7.08 0.43 38.05
CA ASN A 190 6.59 -0.76 37.38
C ASN A 190 5.09 -1.06 37.59
N THR A 191 4.47 -1.78 36.65
CA THR A 191 3.96 -3.15 36.89
C THR A 191 3.57 -3.86 35.59
N ASN A 192 3.87 -5.16 35.57
CA ASN A 192 3.83 -6.09 34.45
C ASN A 192 2.42 -6.32 33.87
N ASN A 193 2.31 -6.31 32.54
CA ASN A 193 1.67 -7.39 31.79
C ASN A 193 2.04 -7.30 30.30
N GLN A 194 2.81 -8.31 29.86
CA GLN A 194 3.08 -8.60 28.45
C GLN A 194 1.84 -9.19 27.76
N ALA A 195 1.89 -9.16 26.43
CA ALA A 195 0.99 -9.75 25.44
C ALA A 195 -0.14 -8.82 24.93
N PHE A 196 0.17 -8.20 23.79
CA PHE A 196 -0.72 -7.39 22.94
C PHE A 196 -1.20 -6.08 23.56
N SER A 197 -0.57 -4.96 23.22
CA SER A 197 -1.25 -3.65 23.24
C SER A 197 -2.31 -3.63 22.13
N ARG A 198 -3.41 -4.38 22.33
CA ARG A 198 -4.67 -4.12 21.66
C ARG A 198 -5.14 -2.79 22.22
N LYS A 199 -4.88 -1.69 21.51
CA LYS A 199 -5.55 -0.43 21.82
C LYS A 199 -7.06 -0.68 21.81
N HIS A 200 -7.69 -0.50 22.95
CA HIS A 200 -9.12 -0.72 23.10
C HIS A 200 -9.86 0.48 22.50
N TRP A 201 -10.67 0.24 21.48
CA TRP A 201 -11.62 1.25 21.00
C TRP A 201 -12.82 1.23 21.95
N ARG A 202 -13.10 2.36 22.61
CA ARG A 202 -14.31 2.50 23.41
C ARG A 202 -15.44 2.97 22.50
N LEU A 203 -16.53 2.20 22.44
CA LEU A 203 -17.76 2.68 21.82
C LEU A 203 -18.30 3.84 22.66
N LEU A 204 -18.36 5.04 22.08
CA LEU A 204 -18.91 6.22 22.73
C LEU A 204 -20.42 6.30 22.55
N GLN A 205 -20.90 6.13 21.32
CA GLN A 205 -22.32 6.21 21.00
C GLN A 205 -22.65 5.53 19.67
N CYS A 206 -23.94 5.22 19.50
CA CYS A 206 -24.53 4.83 18.23
C CYS A 206 -25.53 5.90 17.80
N GLN A 207 -25.32 6.51 16.64
CA GLN A 207 -26.17 7.61 16.14
C GLN A 207 -26.29 7.51 14.63
N ASN A 208 -27.52 7.66 14.09
CA ASN A 208 -27.79 7.64 12.65
C ASN A 208 -27.18 6.43 11.94
N GLY A 209 -27.27 5.23 12.52
CA GLY A 209 -26.68 4.00 11.94
C GLY A 209 -25.15 3.94 11.97
N LEU A 210 -24.47 4.90 12.61
CA LEU A 210 -23.03 4.91 12.84
C LEU A 210 -22.72 4.37 14.24
N ARG A 211 -21.63 3.61 14.35
CA ARG A 211 -20.97 3.33 15.63
C ARG A 211 -19.78 4.26 15.77
N ILE A 212 -19.76 5.07 16.82
CA ILE A 212 -18.72 6.07 17.07
C ILE A 212 -17.85 5.59 18.21
N PHE A 213 -16.55 5.54 17.96
CA PHE A 213 -15.54 5.07 18.88
C PHE A 213 -14.53 6.17 19.19
N GLU A 214 -13.90 6.04 20.35
CA GLU A 214 -12.74 6.82 20.76
C GLU A 214 -11.61 5.88 21.15
N GLU A 215 -10.39 6.23 20.78
CA GLU A 215 -9.21 5.46 21.11
C GLU A 215 -8.89 5.61 22.60
N LEU A 216 -8.86 4.49 23.35
CA LEU A 216 -8.27 4.44 24.68
C LEU A 216 -6.75 4.35 24.49
N LEU A 217 -6.07 5.49 24.62
CA LEU A 217 -4.60 5.53 24.66
C LEU A 217 -4.13 5.19 26.06
N GLU A 218 -3.24 4.21 26.18
CA GLU A 218 -2.32 4.08 27.32
C GLU A 218 -1.02 4.82 26.99
N VAL A 219 -1.01 6.15 26.85
CA VAL A 219 0.26 6.90 26.89
C VAL A 219 0.09 8.40 27.21
N ASP A 220 0.95 8.89 28.11
CA ASP A 220 1.04 10.24 28.67
C ASP A 220 1.60 11.35 27.74
N PHE A 221 1.53 11.20 26.40
CA PHE A 221 2.32 12.02 25.47
C PHE A 221 1.53 12.89 24.47
N LEU A 222 0.20 13.01 24.56
CA LEU A 222 -0.51 13.97 23.71
C LEU A 222 -0.49 15.36 24.35
N PRO A 223 -0.12 16.42 23.60
CA PRO A 223 -0.31 17.79 24.05
C PRO A 223 -1.77 18.00 24.46
N LYS A 224 -2.02 18.74 25.54
CA LYS A 224 -3.38 19.01 26.04
C LYS A 224 -4.31 19.63 24.98
N SER A 225 -3.78 20.18 23.88
CA SER A 225 -4.54 20.72 22.74
C SER A 225 -5.02 19.67 21.73
N CYS A 226 -4.38 18.50 21.66
CA CYS A 226 -4.69 17.48 20.66
C CYS A 226 -5.92 16.66 21.09
N SER A 227 -6.92 16.56 20.20
CA SER A 227 -8.09 15.72 20.46
C SER A 227 -7.69 14.25 20.56
N ARG A 228 -8.44 13.46 21.35
CA ARG A 228 -8.35 12.00 21.25
C ARG A 228 -8.79 11.54 19.86
N ALA A 229 -8.16 10.49 19.33
CA ALA A 229 -8.54 9.94 18.04
C ALA A 229 -9.96 9.35 18.12
N MET A 230 -10.83 9.76 17.20
CA MET A 230 -12.21 9.27 17.10
C MET A 230 -12.43 8.60 15.75
N LYS A 231 -13.34 7.62 15.72
CA LYS A 231 -13.69 6.85 14.53
C LYS A 231 -15.19 6.66 14.43
N ALA A 232 -15.78 6.91 13.26
CA ALA A 232 -17.13 6.45 12.92
C ALA A 232 -17.05 5.24 12.01
N VAL A 233 -17.95 4.27 12.22
CA VAL A 233 -18.11 3.07 11.39
C VAL A 233 -19.56 2.95 10.95
N GLY A 234 -19.79 2.87 9.63
CA GLY A 234 -21.10 2.69 9.01
C GLY A 234 -21.05 1.69 7.86
N VAL A 235 -22.23 1.31 7.37
CA VAL A 235 -22.40 0.50 6.15
C VAL A 235 -23.07 1.37 5.09
N VAL A 236 -22.51 1.34 3.89
CA VAL A 236 -23.00 2.06 2.71
C VAL A 236 -23.39 1.02 1.65
N GLU A 237 -24.58 1.15 1.07
CA GLU A 237 -25.11 0.26 0.03
C GLU A 237 -24.54 0.67 -1.35
N ALA A 238 -23.21 0.58 -1.49
CA ALA A 238 -22.47 0.86 -2.72
C ALA A 238 -21.18 0.02 -2.76
N SER A 239 -20.59 -0.10 -3.96
CA SER A 239 -19.27 -0.73 -4.12
C SER A 239 -18.16 0.11 -3.48
N CYS A 240 -17.02 -0.53 -3.21
CA CYS A 240 -15.87 0.17 -2.64
C CYS A 240 -15.31 1.22 -3.61
N GLU A 241 -15.34 0.91 -4.91
CA GLU A 241 -14.90 1.76 -6.02
C GLU A 241 -15.73 3.05 -6.10
N GLU A 242 -17.06 2.96 -6.07
CA GLU A 242 -17.95 4.14 -6.14
C GLU A 242 -17.76 5.06 -4.93
N ILE A 243 -17.64 4.50 -3.73
CA ILE A 243 -17.41 5.27 -2.51
C ILE A 243 -16.03 5.93 -2.57
N PHE A 244 -15.01 5.20 -3.02
CA PHE A 244 -13.66 5.70 -3.16
C PHE A 244 -13.61 6.88 -4.15
N GLU A 245 -14.21 6.75 -5.33
CA GLU A 245 -14.27 7.84 -6.32
C GLU A 245 -14.93 9.11 -5.75
N LEU A 246 -16.03 8.95 -5.01
CA LEU A 246 -16.72 10.07 -4.37
C LEU A 246 -15.87 10.74 -3.27
N VAL A 247 -15.20 9.94 -2.41
CA VAL A 247 -14.30 10.43 -1.35
C VAL A 247 -13.06 11.13 -1.94
N MET A 248 -12.61 10.72 -3.12
CA MET A 248 -11.44 11.31 -3.78
C MET A 248 -11.75 12.63 -4.49
N SER A 249 -13.02 12.92 -4.79
CA SER A 249 -13.43 14.21 -5.34
C SER A 249 -13.33 15.32 -4.30
N MET A 250 -12.79 16.47 -4.72
CA MET A 250 -12.72 17.71 -3.94
C MET A 250 -13.53 18.84 -4.58
N ASP A 251 -14.36 18.53 -5.58
CA ASP A 251 -15.20 19.53 -6.23
C ASP A 251 -16.45 19.87 -5.38
N GLY A 252 -17.29 20.76 -5.89
CA GLY A 252 -18.51 21.20 -5.20
C GLY A 252 -19.50 20.07 -4.85
N THR A 253 -19.43 18.90 -5.51
CA THR A 253 -20.31 17.75 -5.22
C THR A 253 -20.03 17.15 -3.85
N ARG A 254 -18.85 17.39 -3.27
CA ARG A 254 -18.53 16.94 -1.91
C ARG A 254 -19.46 17.53 -0.86
N SER A 255 -19.94 18.75 -1.06
CA SER A 255 -20.90 19.39 -0.15
C SER A 255 -22.27 18.68 -0.08
N GLU A 256 -22.58 17.80 -1.05
CA GLU A 256 -23.83 17.02 -1.05
C GLU A 256 -23.85 15.91 0.01
N TRP A 257 -22.68 15.49 0.52
CA TRP A 257 -22.55 14.38 1.47
C TRP A 257 -21.62 14.66 2.66
N ASP A 258 -20.71 15.64 2.58
CA ASP A 258 -19.83 16.02 3.68
C ASP A 258 -20.26 17.36 4.30
N CYS A 259 -20.97 17.30 5.42
CA CYS A 259 -21.45 18.49 6.12
C CYS A 259 -20.36 19.32 6.81
N SER A 260 -19.10 18.85 6.81
CA SER A 260 -17.95 19.62 7.29
C SER A 260 -17.18 20.30 6.17
N PHE A 261 -17.53 20.03 4.90
CA PHE A 261 -16.84 20.56 3.74
C PHE A 261 -17.44 21.91 3.30
N GLN A 262 -16.61 22.95 3.26
CA GLN A 262 -17.00 24.25 2.70
C GLN A 262 -16.46 24.44 1.28
N ASP A 263 -15.17 24.16 1.09
CA ASP A 263 -14.45 24.33 -0.18
C ASP A 263 -13.15 23.52 -0.17
N GLY A 264 -12.64 23.17 -1.34
CA GLY A 264 -11.43 22.36 -1.45
C GLY A 264 -10.76 22.47 -2.81
N SER A 265 -9.45 22.32 -2.82
CA SER A 265 -8.67 22.33 -4.06
C SER A 265 -7.42 21.46 -3.97
N LEU A 266 -6.99 20.96 -5.13
CA LEU A 266 -5.70 20.33 -5.31
C LEU A 266 -4.62 21.42 -5.33
N VAL A 267 -3.69 21.36 -4.38
CA VAL A 267 -2.52 22.25 -4.32
C VAL A 267 -1.42 21.69 -5.20
N GLU A 268 -1.11 20.40 -5.02
CA GLU A 268 -0.07 19.71 -5.76
C GLU A 268 -0.42 18.23 -5.93
N GLU A 269 -0.24 17.71 -7.15
CA GLU A 269 -0.24 16.27 -7.43
C GLU A 269 1.20 15.78 -7.32
N VAL A 270 1.55 15.16 -6.18
CA VAL A 270 2.91 14.64 -5.93
C VAL A 270 3.14 13.40 -6.79
N ASP A 271 2.18 12.47 -6.74
CA ASP A 271 2.07 11.32 -7.63
C ASP A 271 0.59 10.90 -7.74
N GLY A 272 0.27 9.78 -8.40
CA GLY A 272 -1.15 9.40 -8.53
C GLY A 272 -1.77 8.76 -7.28
N HIS A 273 -0.97 8.42 -6.27
CA HIS A 273 -1.41 7.94 -4.97
C HIS A 273 -1.37 9.01 -3.88
N THR A 274 -0.60 10.08 -4.10
CA THR A 274 -0.30 11.12 -3.12
C THR A 274 -0.58 12.51 -3.68
N ALA A 275 -1.40 13.28 -2.99
CA ALA A 275 -1.71 14.66 -3.36
C ALA A 275 -1.70 15.58 -2.14
N ILE A 276 -1.36 16.85 -2.32
CA ILE A 276 -1.49 17.89 -1.31
C ILE A 276 -2.77 18.66 -1.59
N LEU A 277 -3.62 18.77 -0.57
CA LEU A 277 -4.94 19.37 -0.67
C LEU A 277 -5.07 20.57 0.27
N TYR A 278 -5.79 21.57 -0.20
CA TYR A 278 -6.35 22.65 0.62
C TYR A 278 -7.83 22.35 0.88
N HIS A 279 -8.29 22.54 2.12
CA HIS A 279 -9.66 22.26 2.52
C HIS A 279 -10.13 23.27 3.58
N ARG A 280 -11.28 23.89 3.36
CA ARG A 280 -11.96 24.75 4.33
C ARG A 280 -13.06 23.97 5.05
N LEU A 281 -13.02 24.02 6.37
CA LEU A 281 -13.98 23.32 7.23
C LEU A 281 -15.13 24.22 7.64
N GLN A 282 -16.35 23.68 7.55
CA GLN A 282 -17.55 24.25 8.14
C GLN A 282 -17.83 23.55 9.48
N LEU A 283 -17.59 24.26 10.58
CA LEU A 283 -17.76 23.77 11.96
C LEU A 283 -18.68 24.75 12.71
N ASP A 284 -19.99 24.65 12.49
CA ASP A 284 -21.01 25.69 12.80
C ASP A 284 -21.31 25.91 14.30
N TRP A 285 -20.33 25.69 15.18
CA TRP A 285 -20.50 25.88 16.63
C TRP A 285 -19.81 27.16 17.12
N PHE A 286 -20.61 28.12 17.61
CA PHE A 286 -20.18 29.40 18.20
C PHE A 286 -19.40 30.33 17.23
N PRO A 287 -19.98 30.71 16.07
CA PRO A 287 -19.30 31.51 15.04
C PRO A 287 -18.84 32.90 15.53
N THR A 288 -19.38 33.39 16.64
CA THR A 288 -19.06 34.70 17.21
C THR A 288 -17.68 34.76 17.86
N PHE A 289 -17.13 33.64 18.33
CA PHE A 289 -15.88 33.63 19.12
C PHE A 289 -14.80 32.69 18.58
N VAL A 290 -15.12 31.88 17.56
CA VAL A 290 -14.19 30.90 17.03
C VAL A 290 -14.04 31.06 15.52
N TRP A 291 -12.81 31.38 15.10
CA TRP A 291 -12.47 31.57 13.69
C TRP A 291 -12.66 30.29 12.87
N PRO A 292 -13.04 30.37 11.58
CA PRO A 292 -13.18 29.21 10.71
C PRO A 292 -11.83 28.50 10.51
N ARG A 293 -11.87 27.20 10.18
CA ARG A 293 -10.65 26.39 10.03
C ARG A 293 -10.35 26.12 8.57
N ASP A 294 -9.09 26.24 8.23
CA ASP A 294 -8.55 25.69 7.00
C ASP A 294 -7.53 24.59 7.31
N LEU A 295 -7.26 23.78 6.29
CA LEU A 295 -6.34 22.67 6.35
C LEU A 295 -5.46 22.68 5.10
N CYS A 296 -4.20 22.34 5.30
CA CYS A 296 -3.30 21.86 4.25
C CYS A 296 -2.81 20.48 4.68
N TYR A 297 -3.09 19.46 3.86
CA TYR A 297 -2.74 18.08 4.20
C TYR A 297 -2.37 17.26 2.98
N VAL A 298 -1.50 16.28 3.22
CA VAL A 298 -1.25 15.21 2.26
C VAL A 298 -2.37 14.19 2.37
N ARG A 299 -2.94 13.84 1.22
CA ARG A 299 -3.81 12.70 1.01
C ARG A 299 -3.02 11.61 0.30
N TYR A 300 -2.85 10.47 0.96
CA TYR A 300 -2.31 9.25 0.36
C TYR A 300 -3.40 8.19 0.25
N TRP A 301 -3.42 7.38 -0.80
CA TRP A 301 -4.34 6.26 -0.90
C TRP A 301 -3.72 5.01 -1.51
N ARG A 302 -4.25 3.85 -1.09
CA ARG A 302 -3.92 2.55 -1.67
C ARG A 302 -5.15 1.64 -1.70
N ARG A 303 -5.11 0.67 -2.60
CA ARG A 303 -6.04 -0.46 -2.64
C ARG A 303 -5.33 -1.72 -2.16
N ASN A 304 -5.99 -2.48 -1.29
CA ASN A 304 -5.51 -3.77 -0.82
C ASN A 304 -6.03 -4.90 -1.73
N ASP A 305 -5.38 -6.07 -1.67
CA ASP A 305 -5.74 -7.24 -2.48
C ASP A 305 -7.16 -7.77 -2.19
N ASP A 306 -7.68 -7.52 -0.98
CA ASP A 306 -9.05 -7.88 -0.59
C ASP A 306 -10.13 -6.94 -1.18
N GLY A 307 -9.71 -5.95 -1.99
CA GLY A 307 -10.57 -4.94 -2.59
C GLY A 307 -10.87 -3.73 -1.70
N SER A 308 -10.33 -3.69 -0.47
CA SER A 308 -10.50 -2.53 0.40
C SER A 308 -9.63 -1.35 -0.04
N TYR A 309 -10.14 -0.13 0.15
CA TYR A 309 -9.40 1.11 -0.05
C TYR A 309 -9.04 1.73 1.28
N VAL A 310 -7.82 2.26 1.34
CA VAL A 310 -7.32 3.04 2.46
C VAL A 310 -6.96 4.42 1.91
N VAL A 311 -7.58 5.45 2.45
CA VAL A 311 -7.27 6.87 2.17
C VAL A 311 -6.83 7.51 3.48
N LEU A 312 -5.69 8.18 3.49
CA LEU A 312 -5.05 8.69 4.70
C LEU A 312 -4.76 10.17 4.55
N PHE A 313 -4.95 10.91 5.64
CA PHE A 313 -4.77 12.36 5.72
C PHE A 313 -3.78 12.69 6.83
N CYS A 314 -2.79 13.53 6.53
CA CYS A 314 -1.90 14.12 7.54
C CYS A 314 -1.55 15.54 7.14
N SER A 315 -1.69 16.49 8.06
CA SER A 315 -1.33 17.88 7.80
C SER A 315 0.14 18.04 7.44
N ARG A 316 0.41 18.92 6.48
CA ARG A 316 1.78 19.29 6.06
C ARG A 316 1.82 20.77 5.74
N GLU A 317 2.97 21.38 6.01
CA GLU A 317 3.29 22.71 5.50
C GLU A 317 3.68 22.61 4.03
N HIS A 318 3.32 23.63 3.25
CA HIS A 318 3.59 23.67 1.83
C HIS A 318 3.72 25.11 1.35
N GLU A 319 4.73 25.39 0.53
CA GLU A 319 5.04 26.76 0.06
C GLU A 319 3.85 27.40 -0.67
N ASN A 320 3.18 26.61 -1.52
CA ASN A 320 2.00 27.06 -2.27
C ASN A 320 0.69 27.05 -1.46
N CYS A 321 0.73 26.69 -0.17
CA CYS A 321 -0.46 26.58 0.69
C CYS A 321 -0.20 27.12 2.12
N GLY A 322 0.26 28.37 2.20
CA GLY A 322 0.43 29.07 3.47
C GLY A 322 -0.89 29.35 4.21
N PRO A 323 -0.84 29.75 5.49
CA PRO A 323 -2.02 30.15 6.28
C PRO A 323 -2.82 31.26 5.59
N GLN A 324 -4.15 31.15 5.57
CA GLN A 324 -5.02 32.10 4.89
C GLN A 324 -5.59 33.16 5.86
N PRO A 325 -5.63 34.44 5.47
CA PRO A 325 -6.25 35.48 6.30
C PRO A 325 -7.71 35.15 6.64
N GLY A 326 -8.08 35.32 7.91
CA GLY A 326 -9.43 35.02 8.40
C GLY A 326 -9.69 33.55 8.73
N TYR A 327 -8.68 32.67 8.62
CA TYR A 327 -8.77 31.26 8.99
C TYR A 327 -7.69 30.88 10.00
N VAL A 328 -8.00 29.92 10.87
CA VAL A 328 -7.02 29.24 11.73
C VAL A 328 -6.65 27.91 11.07
N ARG A 329 -5.34 27.71 10.81
CA ARG A 329 -4.82 26.46 10.25
C ARG A 329 -4.89 25.34 11.27
N ALA A 330 -5.90 24.47 11.14
CA ALA A 330 -5.96 23.25 11.91
C ALA A 330 -4.88 22.25 11.45
N HIS A 331 -4.56 21.29 12.30
CA HIS A 331 -3.52 20.29 12.08
C HIS A 331 -4.08 18.88 12.27
N ILE A 332 -4.18 18.10 11.19
CA ILE A 332 -4.56 16.69 11.24
C ILE A 332 -3.32 15.88 11.61
N GLU A 333 -3.30 15.33 12.82
CA GLU A 333 -2.28 14.36 13.24
C GLU A 333 -2.42 13.04 12.49
N SER A 334 -3.67 12.56 12.38
CA SER A 334 -3.99 11.29 11.72
C SER A 334 -5.46 11.30 11.35
N GLY A 335 -5.77 11.20 10.06
CA GLY A 335 -7.13 11.03 9.58
C GLY A 335 -7.20 10.08 8.39
N GLY A 336 -8.42 9.70 8.00
CA GLY A 336 -8.60 8.92 6.79
C GLY A 336 -9.84 8.04 6.74
N PHE A 337 -10.02 7.39 5.60
CA PHE A 337 -11.08 6.42 5.34
C PHE A 337 -10.50 5.02 5.15
N ASN A 338 -11.17 4.01 5.72
CA ASN A 338 -11.02 2.62 5.34
C ASN A 338 -12.37 2.13 4.78
N ILE A 339 -12.38 1.74 3.52
CA ILE A 339 -13.57 1.30 2.77
C ILE A 339 -13.36 -0.17 2.47
N SER A 340 -14.09 -1.06 3.13
CA SER A 340 -13.89 -2.50 3.00
C SER A 340 -15.14 -3.17 2.42
N PRO A 341 -15.00 -4.12 1.49
CA PRO A 341 -16.16 -4.79 0.90
C PRO A 341 -16.84 -5.69 1.93
N LEU A 342 -18.17 -5.74 1.87
CA LEU A 342 -18.99 -6.68 2.62
C LEU A 342 -19.65 -7.67 1.66
N LYS A 343 -20.11 -8.80 2.21
CA LYS A 343 -20.95 -9.73 1.46
C LYS A 343 -22.18 -8.98 0.93
N THR A 344 -22.45 -9.18 -0.37
CA THR A 344 -23.62 -8.62 -1.04
C THR A 344 -24.91 -9.02 -0.33
N ARG A 345 -25.87 -8.11 -0.26
CA ARG A 345 -27.20 -8.39 0.29
C ARG A 345 -28.22 -8.22 -0.83
N ASN A 346 -29.00 -9.26 -1.11
CA ASN A 346 -29.99 -9.27 -2.20
C ASN A 346 -29.39 -8.88 -3.57
N GLY A 347 -28.15 -9.29 -3.84
CA GLY A 347 -27.42 -8.93 -5.07
C GLY A 347 -26.87 -7.51 -5.12
N ARG A 348 -27.16 -6.65 -4.13
CA ARG A 348 -26.63 -5.29 -4.06
C ARG A 348 -25.24 -5.26 -3.40
N PRO A 349 -24.27 -4.52 -3.96
CA PRO A 349 -22.96 -4.34 -3.35
C PRO A 349 -23.06 -3.49 -2.08
N ARG A 350 -22.25 -3.82 -1.08
CA ARG A 350 -22.22 -3.10 0.19
C ARG A 350 -20.80 -3.01 0.70
N SER A 351 -20.50 -1.90 1.36
CA SER A 351 -19.17 -1.63 1.91
C SER A 351 -19.27 -1.12 3.34
N GLN A 352 -18.36 -1.57 4.19
CA GLN A 352 -18.14 -0.97 5.50
C GLN A 352 -17.21 0.23 5.32
N VAL A 353 -17.65 1.40 5.77
CA VAL A 353 -16.85 2.62 5.74
C VAL A 353 -16.47 2.99 7.17
N GLN A 354 -15.18 3.18 7.40
CA GLN A 354 -14.63 3.73 8.63
C GLN A 354 -13.99 5.07 8.33
N HIS A 355 -14.41 6.13 9.02
CA HIS A 355 -13.73 7.43 8.99
C HIS A 355 -13.06 7.62 10.34
N LEU A 356 -11.76 7.87 10.36
CA LEU A 356 -10.99 8.18 11.55
C LEU A 356 -10.46 9.61 11.46
N MET A 357 -10.46 10.31 12.59
CA MET A 357 -9.91 11.65 12.69
C MET A 357 -9.27 11.89 14.06
N GLN A 358 -8.07 12.45 14.04
CA GLN A 358 -7.35 13.04 15.16
C GLN A 358 -6.80 14.37 14.68
N ILE A 359 -7.24 15.46 15.30
CA ILE A 359 -7.03 16.81 14.79
C ILE A 359 -6.81 17.79 15.94
N ASP A 360 -5.80 18.65 15.81
CA ASP A 360 -5.67 19.86 16.60
C ASP A 360 -6.33 21.01 15.83
N LEU A 361 -7.46 21.51 16.32
CA LEU A 361 -8.18 22.63 15.71
C LEU A 361 -7.44 23.97 15.87
N LYS A 362 -6.42 24.02 16.73
CA LYS A 362 -5.65 25.19 17.15
C LYS A 362 -6.54 26.38 17.59
N GLY A 363 -5.90 27.49 17.94
CA GLY A 363 -6.56 28.75 18.27
C GLY A 363 -6.84 28.93 19.77
N TRP A 364 -7.11 30.18 20.14
CA TRP A 364 -7.30 30.59 21.53
C TRP A 364 -8.61 30.02 22.11
N GLY A 365 -8.56 29.48 23.33
CA GLY A 365 -9.74 28.96 24.04
C GLY A 365 -10.19 27.54 23.67
N VAL A 366 -9.78 27.03 22.51
CA VAL A 366 -10.28 25.76 21.93
C VAL A 366 -9.85 24.53 22.74
N GLY A 367 -8.60 24.51 23.23
CA GLY A 367 -8.08 23.42 24.05
C GLY A 367 -8.67 23.33 25.46
N TYR A 368 -9.40 24.37 25.91
CA TYR A 368 -10.04 24.37 27.23
C TYR A 368 -11.46 23.80 27.21
N VAL A 369 -12.04 23.59 26.02
CA VAL A 369 -13.42 23.13 25.84
C VAL A 369 -13.39 21.80 25.09
N SER A 370 -13.14 20.71 25.82
CA SER A 370 -13.09 19.35 25.25
C SER A 370 -14.38 18.96 24.51
N SER A 371 -15.54 19.44 24.97
CA SER A 371 -16.83 19.23 24.31
C SER A 371 -16.90 19.89 22.91
N PHE A 372 -16.24 21.02 22.70
CA PHE A 372 -16.18 21.69 21.39
C PHE A 372 -15.34 20.88 20.40
N GLN A 373 -14.17 20.40 20.83
CA GLN A 373 -13.33 19.53 19.99
C GLN A 373 -14.06 18.25 19.61
N GLN A 374 -14.72 17.61 20.59
CA GLN A 374 -15.52 16.41 20.37
C GLN A 374 -16.70 16.69 19.42
N HIS A 375 -17.39 17.82 19.56
CA HIS A 375 -18.46 18.20 18.66
C HIS A 375 -17.98 18.36 17.21
N CYS A 376 -16.89 19.10 16.99
CA CYS A 376 -16.31 19.29 15.66
C CYS A 376 -15.90 17.95 15.02
N LEU A 377 -15.27 17.06 15.81
CA LEU A 377 -14.94 15.71 15.37
C LEU A 377 -16.18 14.91 14.98
N LEU A 378 -17.24 14.95 15.78
CA LEU A 378 -18.50 14.28 15.46
C LEU A 378 -19.10 14.83 14.16
N GLN A 379 -19.06 16.14 13.93
CA GLN A 379 -19.51 16.75 12.68
C GLN A 379 -18.69 16.23 11.47
N MET A 380 -17.37 16.20 11.56
CA MET A 380 -16.52 15.64 10.49
C MET A 380 -16.79 14.15 10.25
N LEU A 381 -16.99 13.38 11.33
CA LEU A 381 -17.27 11.95 11.24
C LEU A 381 -18.68 11.62 10.70
N ASN A 382 -19.63 12.56 10.77
CA ASN A 382 -20.97 12.40 10.19
C ASN A 382 -20.96 12.31 8.66
N SER A 383 -19.86 12.66 8.00
CA SER A 383 -19.66 12.41 6.56
C SER A 383 -19.92 10.95 6.17
N VAL A 384 -19.69 9.97 7.06
CA VAL A 384 -20.03 8.56 6.80
C VAL A 384 -21.55 8.34 6.66
N ALA A 385 -22.35 9.03 7.46
CA ALA A 385 -23.81 9.00 7.30
C ALA A 385 -24.23 9.72 6.03
N GLY A 386 -23.60 10.85 5.69
CA GLY A 386 -23.86 11.56 4.44
C GLY A 386 -23.56 10.71 3.19
N LEU A 387 -22.44 9.98 3.18
CA LEU A 387 -22.15 8.99 2.12
C LEU A 387 -23.27 7.96 2.00
N ARG A 388 -23.74 7.41 3.12
CA ARG A 388 -24.84 6.43 3.11
C ARG A 388 -26.11 7.01 2.48
N GLU A 389 -26.52 8.20 2.89
CA GLU A 389 -27.73 8.84 2.36
C GLU A 389 -27.58 9.23 0.89
N TYR A 390 -26.39 9.69 0.47
CA TYR A 390 -26.09 10.01 -0.93
C TYR A 390 -26.29 8.80 -1.86
N PHE A 391 -25.77 7.64 -1.47
CA PHE A 391 -25.96 6.41 -2.25
C PHE A 391 -27.38 5.83 -2.12
N ALA A 392 -28.06 5.99 -0.98
CA ALA A 392 -29.44 5.54 -0.79
C ALA A 392 -30.43 6.25 -1.73
N GLN A 393 -30.17 7.50 -2.10
CA GLN A 393 -30.99 8.27 -3.05
C GLN A 393 -30.82 7.82 -4.51
N SER A 394 -29.80 7.01 -4.82
CA SER A 394 -29.38 6.74 -6.20
C SER A 394 -30.04 5.52 -6.85
N ASP A 395 -31.14 4.99 -6.28
CA ASP A 395 -31.84 3.76 -6.72
C ASP A 395 -32.45 3.84 -8.16
N GLU A 396 -32.33 4.96 -8.88
CA GLU A 396 -32.82 5.14 -10.27
C GLU A 396 -31.74 5.17 -11.39
N ARG A 397 -30.44 5.00 -11.13
CA ARG A 397 -29.42 5.19 -12.20
C ARG A 397 -29.04 3.93 -12.95
N THR A 398 -29.75 3.70 -14.05
CA THR A 398 -29.21 3.01 -15.25
C THR A 398 -28.76 4.05 -16.28
N ALA A 399 -27.69 4.81 -16.01
CA ALA A 399 -26.92 5.54 -17.04
C ALA A 399 -25.64 6.17 -16.45
N PRO A 400 -24.48 6.08 -17.13
CA PRO A 400 -23.28 6.82 -16.73
C PRO A 400 -23.51 8.34 -16.94
N ARG A 401 -23.24 9.15 -15.91
CA ARG A 401 -23.24 10.60 -16.02
C ARG A 401 -22.05 11.04 -16.88
N ILE A 402 -22.33 11.43 -18.13
CA ILE A 402 -21.40 12.19 -18.96
C ILE A 402 -21.26 13.59 -18.32
N PRO A 403 -20.03 14.10 -18.07
CA PRO A 403 -19.86 15.44 -17.52
C PRO A 403 -20.40 16.49 -18.49
N VAL A 404 -21.33 17.32 -18.00
CA VAL A 404 -21.99 18.37 -18.76
C VAL A 404 -20.99 19.50 -19.03
N MET A 405 -20.70 19.75 -20.30
CA MET A 405 -19.98 20.96 -20.74
C MET A 405 -20.84 22.19 -20.45
N VAL A 406 -20.31 23.13 -19.66
CA VAL A 406 -20.91 24.45 -19.51
C VAL A 406 -20.64 25.24 -20.79
N ASN A 407 -21.65 25.37 -21.65
CA ASN A 407 -21.61 26.32 -22.75
C ASN A 407 -22.20 27.67 -22.29
N MET A 408 -21.34 28.70 -22.28
CA MET A 408 -21.76 30.09 -22.31
C MET A 408 -22.52 30.38 -23.61
N ALA A 409 -23.80 30.72 -23.51
CA ALA A 409 -24.50 31.63 -24.41
C ALA A 409 -25.81 32.11 -23.77
N SER A 410 -25.91 33.42 -23.57
CA SER A 410 -27.11 34.17 -23.18
C SER A 410 -28.16 34.22 -24.31
N CYS A 411 -29.46 34.14 -23.96
CA CYS A 411 -30.55 35.04 -24.41
C CYS A 411 -31.97 34.53 -24.03
N SER A 412 -32.67 35.32 -23.18
CA SER A 412 -34.12 35.67 -23.13
C SER A 412 -35.26 34.68 -23.50
N ALA A 413 -36.03 34.29 -22.46
CA ALA A 413 -37.50 34.07 -22.22
C ALA A 413 -38.56 34.09 -23.38
N PRO A 414 -39.88 33.77 -23.18
CA PRO A 414 -40.64 33.32 -21.98
C PRO A 414 -41.74 32.20 -22.17
N SER A 415 -42.18 31.63 -21.04
CA SER A 415 -43.54 31.16 -20.60
C SER A 415 -44.60 30.62 -21.59
N LYS A 416 -45.21 29.44 -21.27
CA LYS A 416 -46.67 29.26 -21.13
C LYS A 416 -47.10 27.91 -20.50
N LYS A 417 -48.33 27.92 -19.98
CA LYS A 417 -48.98 27.09 -18.94
C LYS A 417 -49.61 25.77 -19.42
N SER A 418 -49.84 24.90 -18.42
CA SER A 418 -51.03 24.06 -18.13
C SER A 418 -51.44 22.92 -19.06
N ASN A 419 -51.64 21.71 -18.49
CA ASN A 419 -52.98 21.20 -18.17
C ASN A 419 -52.98 19.93 -17.31
N LYS A 420 -53.87 19.92 -16.32
CA LYS A 420 -54.38 18.74 -15.58
C LYS A 420 -55.46 18.06 -16.43
N ILE A 421 -55.54 16.72 -16.38
CA ILE A 421 -56.81 15.97 -16.50
C ILE A 421 -56.80 14.86 -15.44
N GLN A 422 -57.95 14.69 -14.79
CA GLN A 422 -58.23 13.82 -13.65
C GLN A 422 -59.42 12.90 -13.99
N LEU A 423 -59.45 11.70 -13.38
CA LEU A 423 -60.60 10.80 -13.14
C LEU A 423 -61.17 10.05 -14.36
N THR A 424 -61.63 8.78 -14.27
CA THR A 424 -62.51 8.07 -13.30
C THR A 424 -62.33 6.53 -13.43
N SER A 425 -62.18 5.74 -12.34
CA SER A 425 -63.18 4.87 -11.63
C SER A 425 -63.88 3.78 -12.49
N VAL A 426 -63.98 2.51 -12.08
CA VAL A 426 -65.04 1.85 -11.24
C VAL A 426 -64.58 0.36 -11.04
N HIS A 427 -64.31 -0.17 -9.82
CA HIS A 427 -65.20 -0.75 -8.78
C HIS A 427 -65.54 -2.25 -8.89
N ASN A 428 -65.16 -3.06 -7.87
CA ASN A 428 -66.05 -3.87 -6.98
C ASN A 428 -65.20 -4.78 -6.05
N ARG A 429 -65.25 -4.57 -4.72
CA ARG A 429 -66.06 -5.26 -3.66
C ARG A 429 -65.46 -6.64 -3.27
N SER A 430 -65.29 -7.06 -2.01
CA SER A 430 -65.87 -6.65 -0.70
C SER A 430 -65.23 -7.43 0.48
N GLN A 431 -65.15 -6.78 1.67
CA GLN A 431 -65.47 -7.26 3.06
C GLN A 431 -64.69 -8.47 3.66
N SER A 432 -63.86 -8.31 4.73
CA SER A 432 -64.15 -8.16 6.20
C SER A 432 -64.53 -9.50 6.87
N LEU A 433 -64.12 -9.96 8.07
CA LEU A 433 -63.48 -9.44 9.29
C LEU A 433 -63.05 -10.66 10.18
N ASP A 434 -62.13 -10.40 11.13
CA ASP A 434 -61.93 -11.02 12.47
C ASP A 434 -61.59 -12.51 12.69
N ASN A 435 -60.45 -12.76 13.36
CA ASN A 435 -60.46 -13.24 14.76
C ASN A 435 -59.08 -13.18 15.44
N ALA A 436 -59.14 -13.03 16.77
CA ALA A 436 -58.07 -12.59 17.64
C ALA A 436 -57.47 -13.71 18.54
N ALA A 437 -56.19 -13.49 18.88
CA ALA A 437 -55.56 -13.64 20.21
C ALA A 437 -55.10 -15.00 20.80
N LYS A 438 -53.86 -14.94 21.35
CA LYS A 438 -53.25 -15.64 22.53
C LYS A 438 -52.68 -17.08 22.38
N MET A 439 -51.38 -17.27 22.68
CA MET A 439 -50.83 -17.76 23.97
C MET A 439 -49.29 -17.95 23.95
N MET A 440 -48.68 -17.93 25.15
CA MET A 440 -47.26 -18.05 25.52
C MET A 440 -46.75 -19.51 25.61
N ASP A 441 -45.42 -19.63 25.69
CA ASP A 441 -44.54 -20.60 26.42
C ASP A 441 -44.72 -22.12 26.26
N GLU A 442 -43.59 -22.84 26.10
CA GLU A 442 -42.95 -23.68 27.15
C GLU A 442 -42.07 -24.84 26.58
N TYR A 443 -41.12 -25.29 27.41
CA TYR A 443 -39.89 -26.11 27.27
C TYR A 443 -39.90 -27.48 26.55
N SER A 444 -38.70 -27.98 26.18
CA SER A 444 -38.17 -29.28 26.65
C SER A 444 -36.66 -29.42 26.38
N ASP A 445 -35.87 -29.45 27.46
CA ASP A 445 -34.58 -30.15 27.57
C ASP A 445 -34.82 -31.66 27.75
N GLU A 446 -33.83 -32.51 27.45
CA GLU A 446 -33.35 -33.59 28.33
C GLU A 446 -31.87 -33.90 28.01
N ASP A 447 -31.03 -33.77 29.04
CA ASP A 447 -29.65 -34.23 29.18
C ASP A 447 -29.58 -35.76 29.42
N GLU A 448 -28.40 -36.38 29.28
CA GLU A 448 -27.78 -37.12 30.39
C GLU A 448 -26.32 -37.51 30.08
N ASP A 449 -25.56 -37.71 31.15
CA ASP A 449 -24.19 -37.26 31.36
C ASP A 449 -23.31 -38.38 31.98
N LEU A 450 -21.97 -38.30 31.76
CA LEU A 450 -20.86 -38.83 32.61
C LEU A 450 -20.56 -40.36 32.66
N PRO A 451 -19.39 -40.83 33.19
CA PRO A 451 -18.03 -40.27 33.35
C PRO A 451 -16.87 -41.24 32.92
N ILE A 452 -15.63 -40.74 33.00
CA ILE A 452 -14.34 -41.46 32.89
C ILE A 452 -14.08 -42.35 34.12
N PRO A 453 -13.39 -43.50 33.96
CA PRO A 453 -12.44 -43.94 34.98
C PRO A 453 -11.02 -44.22 34.44
N ASP A 454 -10.04 -43.86 35.26
CA ASP A 454 -8.64 -44.30 35.21
C ASP A 454 -8.53 -45.82 35.46
N GLU A 455 -7.57 -46.51 34.83
CA GLU A 455 -6.62 -47.42 35.52
C GLU A 455 -5.53 -48.03 34.61
N GLU A 456 -4.33 -47.93 35.15
CA GLU A 456 -3.02 -48.61 35.05
C GLU A 456 -2.79 -49.90 34.23
N GLY A 457 -1.62 -49.93 33.56
CA GLY A 457 -0.60 -50.99 33.76
C GLY A 457 -0.58 -52.23 32.84
N TYR A 458 0.46 -52.34 32.00
CA TYR A 458 1.51 -53.40 31.96
C TYR A 458 2.13 -53.64 30.55
N ASN A 459 3.44 -53.34 30.47
CA ASN A 459 4.57 -53.98 29.75
C ASN A 459 4.44 -54.32 28.25
N ALA A 460 5.18 -53.67 27.34
CA ALA A 460 6.63 -53.76 27.07
C ALA A 460 7.01 -54.92 26.14
N GLU A 461 7.49 -54.59 24.94
CA GLU A 461 8.50 -55.37 24.21
C GLU A 461 9.37 -54.43 23.37
N GLN A 462 10.69 -54.68 23.47
CA GLN A 462 11.82 -53.87 23.02
C GLN A 462 12.12 -54.06 21.54
N GLU A 463 12.64 -53.02 20.88
CA GLU A 463 13.72 -53.03 19.86
C GLU A 463 13.78 -51.62 19.22
N THR A 464 14.88 -50.91 19.00
CA THR A 464 16.32 -51.16 19.12
C THR A 464 16.99 -49.79 19.30
N LYS A 465 17.95 -49.69 20.23
CA LYS A 465 18.87 -48.55 20.36
C LYS A 465 19.66 -48.37 19.05
N ARG A 466 19.46 -47.26 18.34
CA ARG A 466 20.52 -46.59 17.59
C ARG A 466 20.66 -45.18 18.16
N THR A 467 21.62 -45.04 19.04
CA THR A 467 22.19 -43.76 19.47
C THR A 467 22.70 -43.01 18.24
N ALA A 468 21.87 -42.14 17.68
CA ALA A 468 22.36 -40.97 16.99
C ALA A 468 22.83 -40.01 18.09
N PHE A 469 24.12 -39.71 18.10
CA PHE A 469 24.61 -38.54 18.82
C PHE A 469 23.83 -37.35 18.24
N GLU A 470 22.90 -36.80 19.01
CA GLU A 470 22.45 -35.43 18.78
C GLU A 470 23.68 -34.56 19.02
N GLU A 471 24.36 -34.19 17.94
CA GLU A 471 25.29 -33.07 18.00
C GLU A 471 24.47 -31.87 18.49
N GLU A 472 24.79 -31.39 19.70
CA GLU A 472 24.25 -30.12 20.18
C GLU A 472 24.47 -29.06 19.10
N PRO A 473 23.48 -28.20 18.79
CA PRO A 473 23.64 -27.18 17.77
C PRO A 473 24.73 -26.21 18.24
N VAL A 474 25.95 -26.42 17.74
CA VAL A 474 27.12 -25.60 18.05
C VAL A 474 26.72 -24.14 17.76
N GLN A 475 26.61 -23.35 18.82
CA GLN A 475 26.07 -21.99 18.76
C GLN A 475 26.99 -21.09 17.93
N ILE A 476 26.43 -20.25 17.05
CA ILE A 476 27.23 -19.26 16.30
C ILE A 476 27.76 -18.26 17.33
N ASP A 477 29.08 -18.04 17.32
CA ASP A 477 29.70 -17.00 18.14
C ASP A 477 29.33 -15.61 17.59
N PHE A 478 28.40 -14.94 18.26
CA PHE A 478 27.91 -13.63 17.88
C PHE A 478 28.91 -12.49 18.14
N SER A 479 29.93 -12.71 18.99
CA SER A 479 30.81 -11.62 19.48
C SER A 479 31.68 -10.98 18.39
N CYS A 480 31.90 -11.69 17.28
CA CYS A 480 32.69 -11.19 16.15
C CYS A 480 31.89 -10.33 15.16
N PHE A 481 30.56 -10.28 15.29
CA PHE A 481 29.71 -9.53 14.38
C PHE A 481 29.40 -8.16 14.97
N SER A 482 29.59 -7.12 14.18
CA SER A 482 29.25 -5.75 14.56
C SER A 482 28.52 -5.07 13.41
N GLY A 483 27.34 -4.53 13.71
CA GLY A 483 26.67 -3.52 12.88
C GLY A 483 26.79 -2.14 13.52
N ASN A 484 26.48 -1.09 12.78
CA ASN A 484 26.55 0.27 13.31
C ASN A 484 25.31 0.67 14.14
N LEU A 485 24.17 0.01 13.96
CA LEU A 485 22.98 0.22 14.76
C LEU A 485 23.09 -0.66 16.00
N ARG A 486 22.95 -0.05 17.18
CA ARG A 486 23.13 -0.78 18.44
C ARG A 486 22.02 -1.81 18.65
N ARG A 487 22.41 -2.96 19.22
CA ARG A 487 21.44 -3.93 19.74
C ARG A 487 21.04 -3.54 21.16
N ASP A 488 19.74 -3.51 21.43
CA ASP A 488 19.20 -3.28 22.78
C ASP A 488 17.93 -4.11 22.98
N ASP A 489 17.99 -5.08 23.89
CA ASP A 489 16.88 -5.99 24.14
C ASP A 489 15.78 -5.36 25.04
N ASN A 490 16.02 -4.16 25.61
CA ASN A 490 15.03 -3.42 26.40
C ASN A 490 13.83 -2.96 25.56
N GLU A 491 12.62 -3.02 26.11
CA GLU A 491 11.41 -2.60 25.40
C GLU A 491 11.35 -1.09 25.12
N ASN A 492 12.00 -0.29 25.96
CA ASN A 492 12.08 1.17 25.83
C ASN A 492 13.36 1.66 25.14
N GLY A 493 14.14 0.74 24.55
CA GLY A 493 15.33 1.10 23.77
C GLY A 493 14.98 2.07 22.63
N ARG A 494 15.84 3.07 22.43
CA ARG A 494 15.72 4.02 21.31
C ARG A 494 16.89 3.88 20.34
N ASP A 495 16.68 4.22 19.08
CA ASP A 495 17.67 4.11 18.03
C ASP A 495 18.44 2.78 18.08
N CYS A 496 17.70 1.68 18.06
CA CYS A 496 18.25 0.35 18.27
C CYS A 496 17.47 -0.72 17.52
N TRP A 497 18.05 -1.92 17.46
CA TRP A 497 17.38 -3.13 17.00
C TRP A 497 17.42 -4.24 18.04
N ARG A 498 16.49 -5.19 17.91
CA ARG A 498 16.53 -6.47 18.62
C ARG A 498 15.91 -7.58 17.78
N ILE A 499 16.08 -8.82 18.22
CA ILE A 499 15.43 -9.98 17.60
C ILE A 499 13.94 -9.94 17.92
N SER A 500 13.09 -10.02 16.90
CA SER A 500 11.64 -10.16 17.10
C SER A 500 11.28 -11.64 17.25
N ASP A 501 10.34 -11.96 18.14
CA ASP A 501 9.76 -13.30 18.21
C ASP A 501 9.04 -13.63 16.90
N GLY A 502 9.47 -14.72 16.24
CA GLY A 502 8.87 -15.18 15.00
C GLY A 502 7.41 -15.63 15.15
N SER A 503 6.97 -15.93 16.38
CA SER A 503 5.58 -16.25 16.70
C SER A 503 4.62 -15.08 16.54
N ASN A 504 5.14 -13.85 16.49
CA ASN A 504 4.35 -12.64 16.20
C ASN A 504 3.84 -12.61 14.75
N PHE A 505 4.43 -13.40 13.85
CA PHE A 505 4.09 -13.44 12.44
C PHE A 505 3.33 -14.72 12.09
N ARG A 506 2.32 -14.61 11.22
CA ARG A 506 1.53 -15.77 10.76
C ARG A 506 1.97 -16.22 9.38
N VAL A 507 2.37 -17.49 9.28
CA VAL A 507 2.88 -18.14 8.06
C VAL A 507 1.93 -19.25 7.59
N ARG A 508 2.02 -19.66 6.32
CA ARG A 508 1.18 -20.75 5.79
C ARG A 508 1.45 -22.06 6.53
N SER A 509 0.39 -22.70 7.02
CA SER A 509 0.49 -23.98 7.72
C SER A 509 0.78 -25.14 6.76
N LYS A 510 1.11 -26.31 7.32
CA LYS A 510 1.26 -27.55 6.54
C LYS A 510 0.01 -27.93 5.72
N ARG A 511 -1.19 -27.50 6.17
CA ARG A 511 -2.47 -27.79 5.52
C ARG A 511 -3.01 -26.64 4.67
N PHE A 512 -2.24 -25.55 4.52
CA PHE A 512 -2.69 -24.32 3.86
C PHE A 512 -3.27 -24.53 2.45
N CYS A 513 -2.75 -25.50 1.68
CA CYS A 513 -3.29 -25.80 0.35
C CYS A 513 -4.78 -26.21 0.38
N TYR A 514 -5.24 -26.81 1.48
CA TYR A 514 -6.60 -27.33 1.64
C TYR A 514 -7.53 -26.35 2.36
N ASP A 515 -7.07 -25.75 3.47
CA ASP A 515 -7.91 -24.97 4.39
C ASP A 515 -7.55 -23.48 4.48
N LYS A 516 -6.49 -23.05 3.78
CA LYS A 516 -5.91 -21.70 3.85
C LYS A 516 -5.52 -21.26 5.28
N SER A 517 -5.29 -22.21 6.19
CA SER A 517 -4.95 -21.93 7.60
C SER A 517 -3.51 -21.44 7.78
N LYS A 518 -3.32 -20.48 8.69
CA LYS A 518 -2.01 -19.92 9.04
C LYS A 518 -1.63 -20.22 10.48
N MET A 519 -0.36 -20.50 10.73
CA MET A 519 0.22 -20.79 12.04
C MET A 519 1.27 -19.72 12.45
N PRO A 520 1.63 -19.60 13.74
CA PRO A 520 2.75 -18.77 14.16
C PRO A 520 4.06 -19.21 13.47
N GLY A 521 4.94 -18.25 13.14
CA GLY A 521 6.17 -18.49 12.37
C GLY A 521 7.25 -19.29 13.12
N GLY A 522 7.27 -19.19 14.45
CA GLY A 522 8.23 -19.89 15.30
C GLY A 522 9.69 -19.46 15.07
N LYS A 523 10.64 -20.35 15.39
CA LYS A 523 12.09 -20.06 15.28
C LYS A 523 12.51 -19.84 13.81
N PRO A 524 13.16 -18.71 13.48
CA PRO A 524 13.71 -18.47 12.14
C PRO A 524 14.77 -19.48 11.71
N LEU A 525 15.02 -19.55 10.41
CA LEU A 525 16.03 -20.43 9.79
C LEU A 525 17.46 -19.93 10.00
N MET A 526 17.64 -18.62 10.10
CA MET A 526 18.94 -17.96 10.22
C MET A 526 18.93 -16.99 11.41
N ASP A 527 20.10 -16.75 12.00
CA ASP A 527 20.26 -15.86 13.14
C ASP A 527 20.60 -14.44 12.67
N LEU A 528 19.90 -13.43 13.18
CA LEU A 528 20.24 -12.02 12.93
C LEU A 528 21.47 -11.64 13.76
N VAL A 529 22.59 -11.32 13.09
CA VAL A 529 23.87 -11.05 13.77
C VAL A 529 24.22 -9.57 13.86
N ALA A 530 23.76 -8.77 12.90
CA ALA A 530 24.08 -7.35 12.82
C ALA A 530 23.03 -6.59 12.02
N VAL A 531 22.93 -5.28 12.28
CA VAL A 531 22.14 -4.34 11.50
C VAL A 531 22.99 -3.09 11.24
N ASP A 532 23.07 -2.66 9.99
CA ASP A 532 23.64 -1.36 9.62
C ASP A 532 22.54 -0.37 9.21
N TRP A 533 22.72 0.89 9.59
CA TRP A 533 21.91 2.05 9.27
C TRP A 533 22.78 3.10 8.57
N PHE A 534 22.61 3.21 7.26
CA PHE A 534 23.46 4.02 6.41
C PHE A 534 22.70 5.17 5.75
N LYS A 535 23.46 6.22 5.41
CA LYS A 535 22.99 7.32 4.56
C LYS A 535 24.06 7.75 3.56
N ASP A 536 23.64 8.15 2.37
CA ASP A 536 24.51 8.78 1.38
C ASP A 536 23.67 9.67 0.43
N THR A 537 24.35 10.56 -0.29
CA THR A 537 23.83 11.28 -1.45
C THR A 537 23.50 10.38 -2.63
N LYS A 538 24.12 9.19 -2.70
CA LYS A 538 23.90 8.20 -3.76
C LYS A 538 23.23 6.94 -3.23
N ARG A 539 22.61 6.19 -4.13
CA ARG A 539 22.13 4.83 -3.85
C ARG A 539 23.30 3.92 -3.46
N MET A 540 23.10 3.11 -2.43
CA MET A 540 24.11 2.23 -1.83
C MET A 540 23.82 0.77 -2.20
N ASP A 541 24.33 0.34 -3.35
CA ASP A 541 24.23 -1.04 -3.84
C ASP A 541 25.43 -1.89 -3.42
N HIS A 542 25.21 -3.19 -3.24
CA HIS A 542 26.25 -4.16 -2.90
C HIS A 542 27.03 -3.82 -1.62
N VAL A 543 26.33 -3.53 -0.54
CA VAL A 543 26.92 -3.14 0.75
C VAL A 543 27.76 -4.26 1.37
N ALA A 544 27.51 -5.53 1.04
CA ALA A 544 28.32 -6.65 1.51
C ALA A 544 29.74 -6.67 0.93
N ARG A 545 30.05 -5.86 -0.10
CA ARG A 545 31.42 -5.68 -0.59
C ARG A 545 32.33 -4.93 0.38
N ARG A 546 31.74 -4.24 1.36
CA ARG A 546 32.47 -3.46 2.36
C ARG A 546 33.41 -4.36 3.18
N PRO A 547 34.72 -4.04 3.25
CA PRO A 547 35.65 -4.78 4.09
C PRO A 547 35.21 -4.78 5.56
N GLY A 548 35.25 -5.95 6.20
CA GLY A 548 34.89 -6.11 7.61
C GLY A 548 33.39 -6.04 7.91
N CYS A 549 32.50 -6.03 6.91
CA CYS A 549 31.07 -6.18 7.18
C CYS A 549 30.75 -7.59 7.70
N ALA A 550 29.59 -7.75 8.35
CA ALA A 550 29.21 -9.01 8.97
C ALA A 550 29.16 -10.19 7.98
N ALA A 551 28.76 -9.96 6.72
CA ALA A 551 28.76 -11.00 5.68
C ALA A 551 30.18 -11.51 5.33
N GLN A 552 31.18 -10.61 5.30
CA GLN A 552 32.57 -10.99 5.04
C GLN A 552 33.16 -11.78 6.21
N ILE A 553 32.88 -11.35 7.44
CA ILE A 553 33.29 -12.05 8.66
C ILE A 553 32.66 -13.45 8.72
N ALA A 554 31.36 -13.56 8.41
CA ALA A 554 30.66 -14.84 8.34
C ALA A 554 31.30 -15.77 7.30
N SER A 555 31.60 -15.25 6.11
CA SER A 555 32.29 -16.01 5.05
C SER A 555 33.67 -16.51 5.50
N GLN A 556 34.44 -15.71 6.24
CA GLN A 556 35.74 -16.11 6.79
C GLN A 556 35.61 -17.23 7.84
N LYS A 557 34.51 -17.25 8.59
CA LYS A 557 34.17 -18.30 9.56
C LYS A 557 33.49 -19.52 8.91
N GLY A 558 33.37 -19.57 7.58
CA GLY A 558 32.72 -20.68 6.87
C GLY A 558 31.20 -20.72 7.05
N HIS A 559 30.56 -19.56 7.26
CA HIS A 559 29.11 -19.44 7.39
C HIS A 559 28.49 -18.78 6.16
N PHE A 560 27.23 -19.12 5.88
CA PHE A 560 26.44 -18.50 4.82
C PHE A 560 25.64 -17.30 5.35
N SER A 561 25.61 -16.20 4.60
CA SER A 561 24.84 -15.01 4.94
C SER A 561 23.75 -14.68 3.94
N MET A 562 22.57 -14.32 4.45
CA MET A 562 21.52 -13.65 3.70
C MET A 562 21.49 -12.18 4.12
N VAL A 563 21.69 -11.27 3.18
CA VAL A 563 21.77 -9.82 3.45
C VAL A 563 20.56 -9.15 2.79
N PHE A 564 19.75 -8.45 3.58
CA PHE A 564 18.65 -7.63 3.06
C PHE A 564 19.00 -6.16 3.24
N ASN A 565 19.13 -5.43 2.14
CA ASN A 565 19.40 -4.01 2.10
C ASN A 565 18.12 -3.26 1.67
N LEU A 566 17.36 -2.72 2.63
CA LEU A 566 16.19 -1.91 2.35
C LEU A 566 16.62 -0.49 2.01
N GLN A 567 16.52 -0.13 0.72
CA GLN A 567 16.96 1.15 0.18
C GLN A 567 15.78 2.11 0.12
N VAL A 568 15.96 3.26 0.76
CA VAL A 568 15.00 4.36 0.83
C VAL A 568 15.59 5.54 0.06
N PRO A 569 15.14 5.76 -1.19
CA PRO A 569 15.62 6.89 -1.98
C PRO A 569 14.99 8.21 -1.51
N GLY A 570 15.71 9.30 -1.72
CA GLY A 570 15.29 10.66 -1.37
C GLY A 570 16.41 11.67 -1.63
N SER A 571 16.27 12.89 -1.10
CA SER A 571 17.35 13.89 -1.06
C SER A 571 18.60 13.33 -0.38
N THR A 572 18.38 12.59 0.71
CA THR A 572 19.34 11.67 1.30
C THR A 572 18.84 10.24 1.09
N ASN A 573 19.68 9.38 0.52
CA ASN A 573 19.38 7.95 0.39
C ASN A 573 19.73 7.27 1.70
N TYR A 574 18.78 6.53 2.26
CA TYR A 574 18.99 5.71 3.45
C TYR A 574 19.03 4.23 3.08
N SER A 575 19.77 3.44 3.85
CA SER A 575 19.89 2.00 3.66
C SER A 575 19.89 1.31 5.03
N MET A 576 18.90 0.45 5.24
CA MET A 576 18.81 -0.41 6.42
C MET A 576 19.20 -1.83 6.03
N VAL A 577 20.33 -2.30 6.55
CA VAL A 577 20.96 -3.56 6.14
C VAL A 577 20.85 -4.58 7.27
N PHE A 578 20.22 -5.72 6.99
CA PHE A 578 20.08 -6.82 7.93
C PHE A 578 20.96 -8.00 7.51
N TYR A 579 21.80 -8.48 8.43
CA TYR A 579 22.68 -9.63 8.18
C TYR A 579 22.18 -10.85 8.94
N PHE A 580 21.63 -11.82 8.21
CA PHE A 580 21.20 -13.11 8.75
C PHE A 580 22.24 -14.18 8.41
N VAL A 581 22.67 -14.96 9.39
CA VAL A 581 23.74 -15.96 9.23
C VAL A 581 23.25 -17.34 9.61
N SER A 582 23.66 -18.34 8.83
CA SER A 582 23.55 -19.77 9.16
C SER A 582 24.89 -20.42 8.89
N LYS A 583 25.18 -21.53 9.57
CA LYS A 583 26.41 -22.30 9.29
C LYS A 583 26.42 -22.82 7.87
N GLU A 584 25.39 -23.57 7.52
CA GLU A 584 25.22 -24.16 6.20
C GLU A 584 23.76 -24.03 5.77
N LEU A 585 23.53 -24.09 4.46
CA LEU A 585 22.19 -24.19 3.91
C LEU A 585 21.80 -25.66 3.86
N THR A 586 20.63 -26.01 4.39
CA THR A 586 20.12 -27.38 4.33
C THR A 586 19.92 -27.79 2.87
N THR A 587 20.60 -28.87 2.46
CA THR A 587 20.55 -29.37 1.08
C THR A 587 19.12 -29.71 0.66
N GLY A 588 18.70 -29.24 -0.52
CA GLY A 588 17.35 -29.44 -1.07
C GLY A 588 16.27 -28.54 -0.45
N SER A 589 16.60 -27.72 0.55
CA SER A 589 15.62 -26.82 1.17
C SER A 589 15.14 -25.74 0.20
N LEU A 590 13.94 -25.20 0.47
CA LEU A 590 13.40 -24.06 -0.29
C LEU A 590 14.33 -22.84 -0.22
N LEU A 591 15.00 -22.62 0.91
CA LEU A 591 15.95 -21.52 1.07
C LEU A 591 17.19 -21.71 0.17
N GLN A 592 17.75 -22.92 0.10
CA GLN A 592 18.86 -23.19 -0.82
C GLN A 592 18.42 -22.99 -2.28
N ARG A 593 17.26 -23.54 -2.67
CA ARG A 593 16.70 -23.33 -4.02
C ARG A 593 16.48 -21.86 -4.34
N PHE A 594 16.11 -21.04 -3.35
CA PHE A 594 15.98 -19.60 -3.50
C PHE A 594 17.34 -18.91 -3.70
N VAL A 595 18.35 -19.30 -2.92
CA VAL A 595 19.70 -18.75 -3.03
C VAL A 595 20.31 -19.06 -4.39
N ASP A 596 20.18 -20.30 -4.85
CA ASP A 596 20.79 -20.79 -6.10
C ASP A 596 19.91 -20.62 -7.34
N GLY A 597 18.66 -20.17 -7.16
CA GLY A 597 17.70 -19.94 -8.24
C GLY A 597 18.04 -18.73 -9.11
N ASP A 598 17.18 -18.44 -10.09
CA ASP A 598 17.25 -17.22 -10.89
C ASP A 598 16.42 -16.08 -10.26
N ASP A 599 16.54 -14.88 -10.84
CA ASP A 599 15.82 -13.70 -10.34
C ASP A 599 14.30 -13.81 -10.53
N GLU A 600 13.83 -14.59 -11.51
CA GLU A 600 12.40 -14.83 -11.72
C GLU A 600 11.82 -15.65 -10.56
N PHE A 601 12.50 -16.74 -10.18
CA PHE A 601 12.17 -17.52 -9.00
C PHE A 601 12.26 -16.66 -7.73
N ARG A 602 13.34 -15.91 -7.53
CA ARG A 602 13.49 -15.07 -6.33
C ARG A 602 12.39 -14.01 -6.22
N ASN A 603 12.08 -13.33 -7.32
CA ASN A 603 11.06 -12.29 -7.33
C ASN A 603 9.65 -12.82 -7.08
N SER A 604 9.34 -14.04 -7.53
CA SER A 604 8.03 -14.66 -7.33
C SER A 604 7.84 -15.22 -5.91
N ARG A 605 8.92 -15.46 -5.16
CA ARG A 605 8.86 -16.13 -3.85
C ARG A 605 9.24 -15.25 -2.66
N MET A 606 10.04 -14.21 -2.82
CA MET A 606 10.51 -13.40 -1.70
C MET A 606 9.36 -12.61 -1.04
N LYS A 607 9.20 -12.77 0.27
CA LYS A 607 8.12 -12.17 1.04
C LYS A 607 8.64 -11.39 2.26
N LEU A 608 7.98 -10.27 2.56
CA LEU A 608 8.15 -9.48 3.77
C LEU A 608 6.81 -9.40 4.52
N ILE A 609 6.85 -9.61 5.83
CA ILE A 609 5.71 -9.35 6.72
C ILE A 609 6.11 -8.20 7.64
N PRO A 610 5.61 -6.98 7.39
CA PRO A 610 5.80 -5.89 8.33
C PRO A 610 4.74 -5.97 9.45
N SER A 611 5.06 -5.37 10.59
CA SER A 611 4.12 -5.13 11.68
C SER A 611 4.58 -3.88 12.42
N VAL A 612 3.65 -3.05 12.89
CA VAL A 612 3.96 -1.82 13.62
C VAL A 612 3.39 -1.90 15.04
N PRO A 613 4.09 -2.56 15.98
CA PRO A 613 3.66 -2.63 17.37
C PRO A 613 3.37 -1.27 18.01
N LYS A 614 4.20 -0.25 17.74
CA LYS A 614 4.05 1.11 18.25
C LYS A 614 4.03 2.11 17.10
N GLY A 615 2.96 2.88 17.00
CA GLY A 615 2.76 3.88 15.96
C GLY A 615 1.33 4.43 15.97
N SER A 616 1.14 5.56 15.29
CA SER A 616 -0.19 6.12 15.05
C SER A 616 -1.03 5.17 14.18
N TRP A 617 -2.36 5.31 14.23
CA TRP A 617 -3.25 4.49 13.42
C TRP A 617 -2.94 4.63 11.92
N ILE A 618 -2.71 5.86 11.44
CA ILE A 618 -2.35 6.14 10.04
C ILE A 618 -1.09 5.38 9.61
N VAL A 619 -0.04 5.36 10.42
CA VAL A 619 1.20 4.63 10.10
C VAL A 619 0.94 3.13 10.03
N ARG A 620 0.25 2.57 11.03
CA ARG A 620 -0.10 1.14 11.06
C ARG A 620 -0.94 0.75 9.84
N GLN A 621 -1.88 1.61 9.45
CA GLN A 621 -2.74 1.39 8.31
C GLN A 621 -2.01 1.58 6.97
N SER A 622 -0.97 2.44 6.92
CA SER A 622 -0.13 2.65 5.73
C SER A 622 0.78 1.46 5.48
N VAL A 623 1.51 1.03 6.51
CA VAL A 623 2.43 -0.11 6.44
C VAL A 623 1.65 -1.42 6.28
N GLY A 624 0.55 -1.57 7.02
CA GLY A 624 -0.23 -2.79 7.10
C GLY A 624 0.47 -3.91 7.88
N SER A 625 -0.17 -5.07 7.90
CA SER A 625 0.39 -6.32 8.48
C SER A 625 0.27 -7.52 7.52
N THR A 626 -0.16 -7.23 6.29
CA THR A 626 -0.34 -8.25 5.26
C THR A 626 1.01 -8.58 4.64
N PRO A 627 1.36 -9.88 4.49
CA PRO A 627 2.55 -10.28 3.78
C PRO A 627 2.59 -9.74 2.35
N CYS A 628 3.71 -9.14 1.95
CA CYS A 628 3.94 -8.61 0.61
C CYS A 628 5.00 -9.45 -0.12
N LEU A 629 4.73 -9.84 -1.38
CA LEU A 629 5.74 -10.42 -2.27
C LEU A 629 6.65 -9.31 -2.78
N LEU A 630 7.76 -9.07 -2.09
CA LEU A 630 8.64 -7.93 -2.34
C LEU A 630 9.11 -7.85 -3.78
N GLY A 631 9.58 -8.96 -4.36
CA GLY A 631 10.10 -8.94 -5.73
C GLY A 631 9.04 -8.65 -6.81
N LYS A 632 7.75 -8.85 -6.50
CA LYS A 632 6.64 -8.41 -7.35
C LYS A 632 6.30 -6.93 -7.13
N ALA A 633 6.37 -6.46 -5.89
CA ALA A 633 5.95 -5.11 -5.50
C ALA A 633 6.98 -4.00 -5.79
N VAL A 634 8.27 -4.32 -5.67
CA VAL A 634 9.40 -3.38 -5.84
C VAL A 634 10.53 -4.03 -6.63
N ASP A 635 11.40 -3.20 -7.19
CA ASP A 635 12.63 -3.65 -7.82
C ASP A 635 13.62 -4.17 -6.79
N CYS A 636 14.12 -5.38 -7.06
CA CYS A 636 15.09 -6.07 -6.24
C CYS A 636 16.28 -6.43 -7.12
N ASN A 637 17.49 -6.10 -6.66
CA ASN A 637 18.74 -6.53 -7.27
C ASN A 637 19.38 -7.61 -6.40
N TYR A 638 19.73 -8.75 -7.01
CA TYR A 638 20.23 -9.93 -6.33
C TYR A 638 21.72 -10.10 -6.61
N ILE A 639 22.53 -10.11 -5.56
CA ILE A 639 23.99 -10.19 -5.70
C ILE A 639 24.49 -11.43 -4.97
N ARG A 640 24.92 -12.42 -5.77
CA ARG A 640 25.47 -13.68 -5.25
C ARG A 640 26.99 -13.55 -5.09
N GLY A 641 27.45 -13.50 -3.84
CA GLY A 641 28.86 -13.70 -3.50
C GLY A 641 29.21 -15.18 -3.35
N ALA A 642 30.40 -15.50 -2.84
CA ALA A 642 30.78 -16.90 -2.58
C ALA A 642 29.90 -17.54 -1.48
N ASN A 643 29.86 -16.92 -0.30
CA ASN A 643 29.10 -17.42 0.87
C ASN A 643 27.99 -16.46 1.32
N TYR A 644 27.47 -15.63 0.42
CA TYR A 644 26.31 -14.81 0.72
C TYR A 644 25.44 -14.56 -0.50
N LEU A 645 24.17 -14.22 -0.24
CA LEU A 645 23.27 -13.59 -1.18
C LEU A 645 22.81 -12.26 -0.57
N GLU A 646 23.06 -11.16 -1.28
CA GLU A 646 22.55 -9.84 -0.94
C GLU A 646 21.35 -9.50 -1.81
N VAL A 647 20.35 -8.88 -1.20
CA VAL A 647 19.14 -8.40 -1.84
C VAL A 647 19.01 -6.91 -1.58
N ASP A 648 19.28 -6.12 -2.61
CA ASP A 648 19.03 -4.68 -2.62
C ASP A 648 17.56 -4.45 -3.00
N VAL A 649 16.76 -3.97 -2.04
CA VAL A 649 15.32 -3.73 -2.18
C VAL A 649 15.08 -2.24 -2.35
N ASP A 650 14.75 -1.81 -3.57
CA ASP A 650 14.51 -0.41 -3.90
C ASP A 650 13.06 -0.02 -3.63
N ILE A 651 12.79 0.57 -2.46
CA ILE A 651 11.43 0.96 -2.07
C ILE A 651 10.87 2.06 -2.98
N GLY A 652 11.71 2.94 -3.52
CA GLY A 652 11.25 4.04 -4.37
C GLY A 652 10.86 3.63 -5.78
N SER A 653 11.16 2.39 -6.19
CA SER A 653 10.68 1.83 -7.46
C SER A 653 9.16 1.66 -7.54
N SER A 654 8.45 1.78 -6.41
CA SER A 654 7.00 1.72 -6.32
C SER A 654 6.43 3.03 -5.77
N THR A 655 5.56 3.68 -6.54
CA THR A 655 4.80 4.87 -6.10
C THR A 655 4.05 4.64 -4.80
N VAL A 656 3.39 3.49 -4.66
CA VAL A 656 2.65 3.11 -3.46
C VAL A 656 3.59 2.96 -2.26
N ALA A 657 4.69 2.21 -2.41
CA ALA A 657 5.63 2.00 -1.31
C ALA A 657 6.35 3.29 -0.90
N ASN A 658 6.69 4.15 -1.87
CA ASN A 658 7.26 5.47 -1.64
C ASN A 658 6.27 6.41 -0.93
N GLY A 659 4.99 6.36 -1.29
CA GLY A 659 3.92 7.11 -0.60
C GLY A 659 3.77 6.69 0.86
N VAL A 660 3.79 5.38 1.15
CA VAL A 660 3.83 4.88 2.54
C VAL A 660 5.04 5.42 3.29
N LEU A 661 6.21 5.39 2.68
CA LEU A 661 7.44 5.89 3.28
C LEU A 661 7.35 7.39 3.61
N GLY A 662 6.77 8.22 2.73
CA GLY A 662 6.57 9.65 2.98
C GLY A 662 5.68 9.96 4.20
N LEU A 663 4.79 9.04 4.58
CA LEU A 663 4.00 9.13 5.81
C LEU A 663 4.79 8.67 7.04
N VAL A 664 5.66 7.66 6.88
CA VAL A 664 6.40 7.00 7.96
C VAL A 664 7.64 7.80 8.39
N VAL A 665 8.41 8.33 7.44
CA VAL A 665 9.74 8.94 7.69
C VAL A 665 9.64 10.09 8.69
N GLY A 666 8.63 10.95 8.57
CA GLY A 666 8.48 12.11 9.47
C GLY A 666 8.12 11.77 10.92
N VAL A 667 7.72 10.52 11.20
CA VAL A 667 7.33 10.07 12.55
C VAL A 667 8.16 8.88 13.02
N ILE A 668 9.22 8.52 12.31
CA ILE A 668 9.99 7.28 12.47
C ILE A 668 10.60 7.12 13.89
N THR A 669 10.95 8.23 14.54
CA THR A 669 11.48 8.27 15.92
C THR A 669 10.44 7.88 16.99
N SER A 670 9.15 7.84 16.64
CA SER A 670 8.06 7.40 17.51
C SER A 670 7.62 5.95 17.27
N LEU A 671 8.16 5.31 16.22
CA LEU A 671 7.71 4.02 15.75
C LEU A 671 8.52 2.87 16.34
N VAL A 672 7.85 1.72 16.48
CA VAL A 672 8.49 0.42 16.61
C VAL A 672 7.97 -0.43 15.46
N VAL A 673 8.88 -0.97 14.67
CA VAL A 673 8.58 -1.73 13.45
C VAL A 673 9.21 -3.12 13.55
N ASP A 674 8.37 -4.13 13.40
CA ASP A 674 8.73 -5.53 13.28
C ASP A 674 8.72 -5.93 11.81
N MET A 675 9.77 -6.63 11.36
CA MET A 675 9.89 -7.12 10.00
C MET A 675 10.31 -8.58 10.02
N ALA A 676 9.64 -9.42 9.23
CA ALA A 676 10.02 -10.81 9.01
C ALA A 676 10.17 -11.12 7.52
N PHE A 677 11.30 -11.71 7.16
CA PHE A 677 11.65 -12.12 5.81
C PHE A 677 11.42 -13.63 5.65
N LEU A 678 10.84 -14.06 4.54
CA LEU A 678 10.60 -15.48 4.24
C LEU A 678 10.50 -15.75 2.75
N VAL A 679 10.64 -17.03 2.38
CA VAL A 679 10.38 -17.52 1.02
C VAL A 679 8.99 -18.14 0.98
N GLN A 680 8.15 -17.72 0.04
CA GLN A 680 6.80 -18.23 -0.12
C GLN A 680 6.80 -19.69 -0.62
N ALA A 681 6.14 -20.56 0.13
CA ALA A 681 5.85 -21.93 -0.27
C ALA A 681 4.62 -21.98 -1.19
N ASN A 682 4.73 -22.64 -2.34
CA ASN A 682 3.62 -22.81 -3.29
C ASN A 682 3.16 -24.26 -3.41
N THR A 683 4.01 -25.23 -3.08
CA THR A 683 3.69 -26.66 -3.13
C THR A 683 3.56 -27.26 -1.72
N THR A 684 2.95 -28.44 -1.63
CA THR A 684 2.73 -29.11 -0.33
C THR A 684 4.02 -29.59 0.34
N ASP A 685 5.04 -29.93 -0.44
CA ASP A 685 6.39 -30.29 0.04
C ASP A 685 7.19 -29.09 0.57
N GLU A 686 6.83 -27.87 0.15
CA GLU A 686 7.43 -26.62 0.63
C GLU A 686 6.82 -26.13 1.95
N LEU A 687 5.73 -26.74 2.42
CA LEU A 687 5.00 -26.33 3.63
C LEU A 687 5.41 -27.14 4.88
N PRO A 688 5.37 -26.54 6.09
CA PRO A 688 4.93 -25.17 6.39
C PRO A 688 5.97 -24.11 5.98
N GLU A 689 5.50 -22.88 5.71
CA GLU A 689 6.39 -21.74 5.51
C GLU A 689 7.23 -21.50 6.78
N ARG A 690 8.50 -21.13 6.63
CA ARG A 690 9.40 -20.76 7.74
C ARG A 690 10.04 -19.40 7.48
N LEU A 691 10.24 -18.63 8.55
CA LEU A 691 10.93 -17.35 8.48
C LEU A 691 12.42 -17.56 8.18
N ILE A 692 13.00 -16.77 7.28
CA ILE A 692 14.45 -16.62 7.16
C ILE A 692 14.98 -15.97 8.43
N GLY A 693 14.34 -14.87 8.83
CA GLY A 693 14.77 -14.03 9.94
C GLY A 693 13.71 -13.00 10.31
N ALA A 694 13.78 -12.49 11.53
CA ALA A 694 12.91 -11.43 12.01
C ALA A 694 13.68 -10.41 12.86
N VAL A 695 13.27 -9.14 12.77
CA VAL A 695 13.92 -8.01 13.43
C VAL A 695 12.85 -7.04 13.96
N ARG A 696 13.13 -6.43 15.11
CA ARG A 696 12.44 -5.25 15.61
C ARG A 696 13.40 -4.07 15.56
N VAL A 697 12.97 -2.97 14.96
CA VAL A 697 13.65 -1.68 14.98
C VAL A 697 12.81 -0.71 15.82
N SER A 698 13.45 -0.04 16.78
CA SER A 698 12.77 0.81 17.76
C SER A 698 13.27 2.25 17.68
N HIS A 699 12.34 3.20 17.51
CA HIS A 699 12.56 4.63 17.62
C HIS A 699 13.80 5.11 16.84
N LEU A 700 13.89 4.71 15.57
CA LEU A 700 15.05 4.96 14.72
C LEU A 700 15.26 6.46 14.50
N GLU A 701 16.51 6.92 14.62
CA GLU A 701 16.88 8.31 14.37
C GLU A 701 17.51 8.46 12.99
N LEU A 702 17.03 9.41 12.18
CA LEU A 702 17.58 9.64 10.84
C LEU A 702 18.99 10.26 10.88
N SER A 703 19.29 11.02 11.94
CA SER A 703 20.57 11.67 12.17
C SER A 703 21.68 10.66 12.48
N SER A 704 21.36 9.53 13.12
CA SER A 704 22.32 8.49 13.55
C SER A 704 22.87 7.66 12.40
N ALA A 705 22.24 7.70 11.21
CA ALA A 705 22.74 7.01 10.02
C ALA A 705 24.15 7.50 9.64
N ILE A 706 25.00 6.55 9.22
CA ILE A 706 26.42 6.79 8.91
C ILE A 706 26.68 6.67 7.41
N VAL A 707 27.65 7.41 6.88
CA VAL A 707 28.10 7.27 5.48
C VAL A 707 28.98 6.02 5.35
N PRO A 708 28.61 5.03 4.52
CA PRO A 708 29.38 3.80 4.37
C PRO A 708 30.65 4.04 3.53
N LYS A 709 31.74 3.38 3.90
CA LYS A 709 32.96 3.32 3.07
C LYS A 709 32.84 2.18 2.04
N LEU A 710 32.32 2.47 0.86
CA LEU A 710 32.10 1.48 -0.21
C LEU A 710 33.21 1.41 -1.26
N GLU A 711 34.05 2.45 -1.36
CA GLU A 711 35.24 2.49 -2.21
C GLU A 711 36.50 2.45 -1.34
N PRO A 712 37.58 1.76 -1.76
CA PRO A 712 38.87 1.86 -1.09
C PRO A 712 39.42 3.29 -1.26
N ASP A 713 40.02 3.85 -0.20
CA ASP A 713 40.67 5.16 -0.26
C ASP A 713 41.67 5.17 -1.44
N PRO A 714 41.71 6.26 -2.25
CA PRO A 714 42.72 6.37 -3.29
C PRO A 714 44.09 6.22 -2.63
N LYS A 715 44.89 5.27 -3.12
CA LYS A 715 46.25 5.06 -2.60
C LYS A 715 46.97 6.42 -2.62
N PRO A 716 47.62 6.84 -1.52
CA PRO A 716 48.45 8.02 -1.56
C PRO A 716 49.46 7.84 -2.69
N SER A 717 49.45 8.80 -3.61
CA SER A 717 50.30 8.87 -4.80
C SER A 717 51.77 8.93 -4.45
#